data_AF-A0A3C0J670-F1
#
_entry.id   AF-A0A3C0J670-F1
#
_cell.length_a   1.000
_cell.length_b   1.000
_cell.length_c   1.000
_cell.angle_alpha   90.00
_cell.angle_beta   90.00
_cell.angle_gamma   90.00
#
_symmetry.space_group_name_H-M   'P 1'
#
loop_
_entity.id
_entity.type
_entity.pdbx_description
1 polymer ?
#
loop_
_entity_poly.entity_id
_entity_poly.type
_entity_poly.pdbx_seq_one_letter_code
_entity_poly.pdbx_strand_id
1 'polypeptide(L)'
;MVDILVNSLGLSVRASNVLKRMQIHTLEQLLNTPIEEIKEGRNIGAKTVDEIETFCKSYLDGAIEIDTLTKKVSVSEKTERTFSEDNLEEMSYHNITELELSTRAENGLLRIGCDTLSKLAMISEKDLRDTDGLGTKTCDEILKKKEVWISSNLYIASYEEKSETISEKEKTFYERLAVILSPIKRIFWRQLRNLLLKNNIMQQEDDFSLLRIDKKFIYMIIKLSEFNLPLKDYLKKLMPDEITRIDNLKDKITMDNLEIDATVLLEHILGDRICKQKDKYIYIDKLTVMQYLKKCESDFEPRKYDAFIRRLKGCSLQEIGDALNLTRERVRQILTKMAKSMPTLYEDYYRFPYEFFKFTKSEFCTAFPECGAIGYEYLFMRYKKGKNLINDNSVKKYIGIWSERMEEYLKEEALRQDKRHVTRTEMVYRVLMSNSDCAMTMDEFEEQYYEYLTRRNYPKDRLAINIRTVSNHLRNSQHVVFDKDNRVRYCEVSPQIIWENIDFNRYKDTIISAELIYRDYIELMEELDIRDGYELFYIIKSSLENWHNKDFDISCRRVPVIVLGDGDEAKQALHLLKEISPIDFFGYYEAYEERYGVRSANGNSVITGTLANYYLNGEYSIDVTSMDNEDAMKLKLALSQKKFWFIDEVEKLFSEICINSSQDALNKAAFKRIGYSLNIGYLYNDDYGTVVNFYDREIFSKEILDLNEYDRRLLVLPSFESALYKKRMELEYIEVAPKVYVTLNELDKIYGLTPEDVHKLQWWICQCDDKYFNAHSVWKKLESAGLDKKLRGNEWLCTCIFRQQPNVFSQQVAGGIILCKDSNELNFGYICKWIVDTYGKMTVKALTVQFNEIFATRIPVGKIAEKLKNFGLWDALVTDSFDEYIDNLLLTTDTNMGVDDLLQEEFF
;
A
#
# COMPACT_ATOMS: atom_id res chain seq x y z
N MET A 1 -99.78 7.44 17.68
CA MET A 1 -98.69 8.35 17.29
C MET A 1 -97.58 7.49 16.71
N VAL A 2 -96.95 7.92 15.62
CA VAL A 2 -95.85 7.16 14.99
C VAL A 2 -94.65 7.22 15.93
N ASP A 3 -94.19 6.08 16.43
CA ASP A 3 -92.96 6.01 17.24
C ASP A 3 -91.75 6.26 16.33
N ILE A 4 -91.28 7.51 16.29
CA ILE A 4 -90.09 7.88 15.52
C ILE A 4 -88.87 7.35 16.27
N LEU A 5 -88.10 6.45 15.64
CA LEU A 5 -86.90 5.88 16.24
C LEU A 5 -85.80 6.96 16.39
N VAL A 6 -84.98 6.85 17.42
CA VAL A 6 -83.86 7.79 17.65
C VAL A 6 -82.88 7.84 16.47
N ASN A 7 -82.71 6.75 15.73
CA ASN A 7 -81.81 6.71 14.55
C ASN A 7 -82.31 7.56 13.37
N SER A 8 -83.61 7.87 13.33
CA SER A 8 -84.24 8.71 12.30
C SER A 8 -84.23 10.20 12.63
N LEU A 9 -83.68 10.61 13.78
CA LEU A 9 -83.70 12.00 14.26
C LEU A 9 -82.58 12.89 13.70
N GLY A 10 -81.71 12.34 12.84
CA GLY A 10 -80.57 13.09 12.27
C GLY A 10 -79.44 13.40 13.26
N LEU A 11 -79.49 12.84 14.48
CA LEU A 11 -78.44 12.94 15.50
C LEU A 11 -77.18 12.17 15.09
N SER A 12 -76.01 12.58 15.60
CA SER A 12 -74.76 11.87 15.37
C SER A 12 -74.83 10.41 15.81
N VAL A 13 -74.02 9.55 15.18
CA VAL A 13 -73.91 8.12 15.54
C VAL A 13 -73.54 7.95 17.02
N ARG A 14 -72.79 8.89 17.59
CA ARG A 14 -72.43 8.87 19.01
C ARG A 14 -73.64 9.18 19.89
N ALA A 15 -74.42 10.21 19.58
CA ALA A 15 -75.67 10.53 20.28
C ALA A 15 -76.67 9.37 20.21
N SER A 16 -76.91 8.82 19.01
CA SER A 16 -77.85 7.70 18.80
C SER A 16 -77.45 6.43 19.58
N ASN A 17 -76.15 6.13 19.65
CA ASN A 17 -75.66 4.96 20.39
C ASN A 17 -75.69 5.16 21.91
N VAL A 18 -75.49 6.38 22.41
CA VAL A 18 -75.63 6.68 23.84
C VAL A 18 -77.09 6.53 24.27
N LEU A 19 -78.03 7.09 23.50
CA LEU A 19 -79.46 6.99 23.78
C LEU A 19 -79.95 5.53 23.78
N LYS A 20 -79.55 4.72 22.79
CA LYS A 20 -79.85 3.27 22.79
C LYS A 20 -79.33 2.53 24.01
N ARG A 21 -78.11 2.84 24.48
CA ARG A 21 -77.54 2.22 25.69
C ARG A 21 -78.28 2.62 26.96
N MET A 22 -78.88 3.80 26.96
CA MET A 22 -79.78 4.28 28.01
C MET A 22 -81.21 3.74 27.87
N GLN A 23 -81.46 2.80 26.95
CA GLN A 23 -82.78 2.24 26.64
C GLN A 23 -83.79 3.27 26.10
N ILE A 24 -83.29 4.37 25.52
CA ILE A 24 -84.09 5.39 24.84
C ILE A 24 -84.05 5.07 23.33
N HIS A 25 -85.15 4.52 22.82
CA HIS A 25 -85.28 4.02 21.46
C HIS A 25 -86.18 4.90 20.59
N THR A 26 -87.08 5.68 21.19
CA THR A 26 -88.05 6.53 20.47
C THR A 26 -87.91 8.01 20.83
N LEU A 27 -88.37 8.88 19.95
CA LEU A 27 -88.42 10.33 20.16
C LEU A 27 -89.24 10.71 21.39
N GLU A 28 -90.35 10.00 21.62
CA GLU A 28 -91.19 10.20 22.80
C GLU A 28 -90.42 9.87 24.09
N GLN A 29 -89.66 8.78 24.11
CA GLN A 29 -88.79 8.43 25.23
C GLN A 29 -87.70 9.48 25.45
N LEU A 30 -87.13 10.03 24.38
CA LEU A 30 -86.10 11.05 24.44
C LEU A 30 -86.63 12.36 25.06
N LEU A 31 -87.81 12.82 24.64
CA LEU A 31 -88.41 14.07 25.14
C LEU A 31 -88.87 13.96 26.60
N ASN A 32 -89.24 12.75 27.04
CA ASN A 32 -89.66 12.49 28.42
C ASN A 32 -88.50 12.22 29.38
N THR A 33 -87.26 12.13 28.89
CA THR A 33 -86.07 11.92 29.72
C THR A 33 -85.43 13.28 30.05
N PRO A 34 -85.24 13.63 31.35
CA PRO A 34 -84.56 14.86 31.73
C PRO A 34 -83.13 14.93 31.17
N ILE A 35 -82.71 16.09 30.66
CA ILE A 35 -81.36 16.25 30.08
C ILE A 35 -80.24 15.98 31.11
N GLU A 36 -80.51 16.20 32.40
CA GLU A 36 -79.59 15.87 33.49
C GLU A 36 -79.35 14.37 33.64
N GLU A 37 -80.36 13.52 33.39
CA GLU A 37 -80.16 12.06 33.34
C GLU A 37 -79.32 11.66 32.11
N ILE A 38 -79.51 12.33 30.98
CA ILE A 38 -78.72 12.10 29.75
C ILE A 38 -77.25 12.48 29.98
N LYS A 39 -76.96 13.54 30.75
CA LYS A 39 -75.60 13.96 31.12
C LYS A 39 -74.84 12.94 31.96
N GLU A 40 -75.53 12.16 32.79
CA GLU A 40 -74.91 11.12 33.63
C GLU A 40 -74.62 9.81 32.86
N GLY A 41 -75.04 9.72 31.60
CA GLY A 41 -74.80 8.56 30.74
C GLY A 41 -73.32 8.25 30.54
N ARG A 42 -72.92 6.98 30.74
CA ARG A 42 -71.52 6.53 30.53
C ARG A 42 -71.02 6.90 29.13
N ASN A 43 -69.86 7.58 29.07
CA ASN A 43 -69.15 8.01 27.85
C ASN A 43 -69.86 9.08 27.00
N ILE A 44 -70.82 9.81 27.56
CA ILE A 44 -71.36 11.03 26.95
C ILE A 44 -70.39 12.20 27.18
N GLY A 45 -70.12 12.98 26.13
CA GLY A 45 -69.29 14.18 26.23
C GLY A 45 -70.15 15.44 26.09
N ALA A 46 -69.68 16.58 26.62
CA ALA A 46 -70.42 17.85 26.60
C ALA A 46 -71.03 18.20 25.22
N LYS A 47 -70.26 18.03 24.13
CA LYS A 47 -70.77 18.27 22.76
C LYS A 47 -71.93 17.37 22.34
N THR A 48 -71.96 16.13 22.82
CA THR A 48 -73.04 15.17 22.52
C THR A 48 -74.29 15.49 23.34
N VAL A 49 -74.12 15.99 24.57
CA VAL A 49 -75.23 16.52 25.38
C VAL A 49 -75.81 17.75 24.70
N ASP A 50 -74.97 18.71 24.32
CA ASP A 50 -75.41 19.95 23.64
C ASP A 50 -76.16 19.64 22.34
N GLU A 51 -75.70 18.65 21.57
CA GLU A 51 -76.38 18.18 20.35
C GLU A 51 -77.78 17.65 20.64
N ILE A 52 -77.93 16.80 21.67
CA ILE A 52 -79.23 16.21 22.07
C ILE A 52 -80.16 17.28 22.65
N GLU A 53 -79.63 18.17 23.50
CA GLU A 53 -80.38 19.26 24.12
C GLU A 53 -80.87 20.27 23.08
N THR A 54 -80.02 20.64 22.13
CA THR A 54 -80.39 21.54 21.02
C THR A 54 -81.45 20.91 20.13
N PHE A 55 -81.33 19.61 19.83
CA PHE A 55 -82.36 18.89 19.08
C PHE A 55 -83.71 18.89 19.81
N CYS A 56 -83.73 18.58 21.12
CA CYS A 56 -84.97 18.56 21.91
C CYS A 56 -85.62 19.94 21.98
N LYS A 57 -84.83 21.01 22.16
CA LYS A 57 -85.32 22.40 22.15
C LYS A 57 -85.92 22.77 20.80
N SER A 58 -85.19 22.54 19.70
CA SER A 58 -85.68 22.82 18.34
C SER A 58 -86.94 22.03 17.98
N TYR A 59 -87.09 20.81 18.49
CA TYR A 59 -88.31 20.01 18.30
C TYR A 59 -89.50 20.58 19.09
N LEU A 60 -89.32 20.91 20.37
CA LEU A 60 -90.37 21.49 21.22
C LEU A 60 -90.80 22.89 20.76
N ASP A 61 -89.88 23.67 20.20
CA ASP A 61 -90.13 25.00 19.64
C ASP A 61 -90.82 24.95 18.25
N GLY A 62 -91.13 23.75 17.74
CA GLY A 62 -91.84 23.56 16.48
C GLY A 62 -91.01 23.84 15.22
N ALA A 63 -89.69 23.99 15.34
CA ALA A 63 -88.80 24.27 14.22
C ALA A 63 -88.47 23.04 13.34
N ILE A 64 -88.96 21.85 13.72
CA ILE A 64 -88.74 20.58 13.01
C ILE A 64 -90.09 20.02 12.53
N GLU A 65 -90.33 20.06 11.22
CA GLU A 65 -91.52 19.45 10.61
C GLU A 65 -91.44 17.92 10.61
N ILE A 66 -92.43 17.24 11.21
CA ILE A 66 -92.49 15.77 11.36
C ILE A 66 -92.40 15.05 10.00
N ASP A 67 -92.94 15.64 8.92
CA ASP A 67 -92.93 15.07 7.56
C ASP A 67 -91.54 14.96 6.92
N THR A 68 -90.53 15.65 7.47
CA THR A 68 -89.13 15.55 7.02
C THR A 68 -88.38 14.36 7.63
N LEU A 69 -88.86 13.79 8.74
CA LEU A 69 -88.23 12.67 9.46
C LEU A 69 -88.60 11.29 8.89
N THR A 70 -89.61 11.20 8.02
CA THR A 70 -90.15 9.93 7.47
C THR A 70 -90.02 9.77 5.94
N LYS A 71 -89.47 10.75 5.20
CA LYS A 71 -89.32 10.63 3.73
C LYS A 71 -88.06 9.86 3.32
N LYS A 72 -88.27 8.60 2.87
CA LYS A 72 -87.35 7.89 1.96
C LYS A 72 -87.14 8.75 0.71
N VAL A 73 -85.95 9.32 0.56
CA VAL A 73 -85.54 9.96 -0.70
C VAL A 73 -85.16 8.86 -1.68
N SER A 74 -85.97 8.73 -2.73
CA SER A 74 -85.70 8.00 -3.95
C SER A 74 -84.39 8.46 -4.59
N VAL A 75 -83.46 7.52 -4.78
CA VAL A 75 -82.21 7.72 -5.53
C VAL A 75 -82.56 7.91 -7.00
N SER A 76 -82.18 9.05 -7.56
CA SER A 76 -82.14 9.25 -9.00
C SER A 76 -81.07 8.31 -9.59
N GLU A 77 -81.46 7.46 -10.53
CA GLU A 77 -80.54 6.68 -11.36
C GLU A 77 -79.56 7.64 -12.07
N LYS A 78 -78.33 7.74 -11.57
CA LYS A 78 -77.19 8.15 -12.39
C LYS A 78 -76.69 6.89 -13.09
N THR A 79 -76.67 6.92 -14.41
CA THR A 79 -76.13 5.88 -15.27
C THR A 79 -74.73 5.45 -14.79
N GLU A 80 -74.59 4.17 -14.49
CA GLU A 80 -73.28 3.56 -14.19
C GLU A 80 -72.36 3.70 -15.40
N ARG A 81 -71.11 4.12 -15.14
CA ARG A 81 -70.08 4.26 -16.17
C ARG A 81 -69.58 2.87 -16.58
N THR A 82 -69.66 2.55 -17.87
CA THR A 82 -69.06 1.33 -18.45
C THR A 82 -67.59 1.56 -18.80
N PHE A 83 -66.70 0.71 -18.28
CA PHE A 83 -65.26 0.71 -18.59
C PHE A 83 -64.96 -0.31 -19.71
N SER A 84 -64.03 0.02 -20.62
CA SER A 84 -63.51 -0.93 -21.61
C SER A 84 -62.57 -1.97 -20.95
N GLU A 85 -62.30 -3.08 -21.64
CA GLU A 85 -61.32 -4.09 -21.19
C GLU A 85 -59.93 -3.48 -20.96
N ASP A 86 -59.45 -2.63 -21.87
CA ASP A 86 -58.19 -1.87 -21.71
C ASP A 86 -58.16 -1.03 -20.42
N ASN A 87 -59.28 -0.37 -20.08
CA ASN A 87 -59.35 0.48 -18.88
C ASN A 87 -59.31 -0.36 -17.61
N LEU A 88 -59.95 -1.53 -17.62
CA LEU A 88 -59.98 -2.45 -16.49
C LEU A 88 -58.65 -3.17 -16.31
N GLU A 89 -57.96 -3.49 -17.40
CA GLU A 89 -56.62 -4.03 -17.37
C GLU A 89 -55.64 -3.02 -16.74
N GLU A 90 -55.66 -1.75 -17.18
CA GLU A 90 -54.80 -0.72 -16.58
C GLU A 90 -55.10 -0.55 -15.08
N MET A 91 -56.38 -0.40 -14.72
CA MET A 91 -56.80 -0.28 -13.32
C MET A 91 -56.45 -1.52 -12.47
N SER A 92 -56.17 -2.68 -13.08
CA SER A 92 -55.79 -3.89 -12.35
C SER A 92 -54.37 -3.84 -11.80
N TYR A 93 -53.51 -3.01 -12.41
CA TYR A 93 -52.14 -2.82 -11.97
C TYR A 93 -51.99 -1.79 -10.83
N HIS A 94 -53.07 -1.12 -10.46
CA HIS A 94 -53.08 -0.06 -9.45
C HIS A 94 -53.81 -0.51 -8.19
N ASN A 95 -53.18 -0.29 -7.03
CA ASN A 95 -53.75 -0.65 -5.74
C ASN A 95 -54.64 0.47 -5.21
N ILE A 96 -55.69 0.12 -4.45
CA ILE A 96 -56.55 1.11 -3.79
C ILE A 96 -55.79 2.05 -2.81
N THR A 97 -54.61 1.65 -2.33
CA THR A 97 -53.71 2.49 -1.51
C THR A 97 -53.32 3.78 -2.22
N GLU A 98 -53.26 3.78 -3.56
CA GLU A 98 -52.91 4.95 -4.37
C GLU A 98 -53.94 6.08 -4.30
N LEU A 99 -55.17 5.79 -3.83
CA LEU A 99 -56.21 6.80 -3.64
C LEU A 99 -56.00 7.65 -2.37
N GLU A 100 -55.06 7.26 -1.51
CA GLU A 100 -54.83 7.86 -0.19
C GLU A 100 -56.14 8.01 0.60
N LEU A 101 -56.86 6.90 0.71
CA LEU A 101 -58.12 6.83 1.44
C LEU A 101 -57.87 6.87 2.94
N SER A 102 -58.89 7.26 3.70
CA SER A 102 -58.87 7.09 5.15
C SER A 102 -58.68 5.61 5.51
N THR A 103 -58.01 5.34 6.64
CA THR A 103 -57.75 3.98 7.14
C THR A 103 -59.04 3.15 7.28
N ARG A 104 -60.19 3.83 7.46
CA ARG A 104 -61.51 3.21 7.52
C ARG A 104 -62.04 2.81 6.14
N ALA A 105 -61.89 3.69 5.14
CA ALA A 105 -62.27 3.43 3.75
C ALA A 105 -61.45 2.29 3.16
N GLU A 106 -60.13 2.35 3.33
CA GLU A 106 -59.20 1.36 2.78
C GLU A 106 -59.42 -0.04 3.39
N ASN A 107 -59.47 -0.15 4.72
CA ASN A 107 -59.78 -1.42 5.38
C ASN A 107 -61.20 -1.92 5.10
N GLY A 108 -62.13 -1.03 4.75
CA GLY A 108 -63.47 -1.40 4.31
C GLY A 108 -63.44 -2.10 2.96
N LEU A 109 -62.70 -1.54 1.99
CA LEU A 109 -62.52 -2.12 0.67
C LEU A 109 -61.71 -3.43 0.69
N LEU A 110 -60.63 -3.50 1.48
CA LEU A 110 -59.83 -4.73 1.61
C LEU A 110 -60.63 -5.90 2.19
N ARG A 111 -61.57 -5.63 3.10
CA ARG A 111 -62.42 -6.65 3.73
C ARG A 111 -63.37 -7.34 2.75
N ILE A 112 -63.79 -6.62 1.71
CA ILE A 112 -64.61 -7.18 0.62
C ILE A 112 -63.75 -7.69 -0.54
N GLY A 113 -62.43 -7.84 -0.35
CA GLY A 113 -61.50 -8.36 -1.35
C GLY A 113 -61.16 -7.38 -2.48
N CYS A 114 -61.48 -6.10 -2.32
CA CYS A 114 -61.20 -5.04 -3.27
C CYS A 114 -59.85 -4.38 -2.95
N ASP A 115 -58.78 -4.92 -3.52
CA ASP A 115 -57.39 -4.44 -3.36
C ASP A 115 -56.88 -3.65 -4.57
N THR A 116 -57.53 -3.74 -5.73
CA THR A 116 -57.17 -3.01 -6.96
C THR A 116 -58.23 -2.02 -7.40
N LEU A 117 -57.82 -1.02 -8.20
CA LEU A 117 -58.76 -0.07 -8.78
C LEU A 117 -59.70 -0.71 -9.79
N SER A 118 -59.30 -1.80 -10.47
CA SER A 118 -60.19 -2.53 -11.39
C SER A 118 -61.33 -3.21 -10.65
N LYS A 119 -61.05 -3.81 -9.48
CA LYS A 119 -62.07 -4.36 -8.60
C LYS A 119 -62.99 -3.26 -8.07
N LEU A 120 -62.43 -2.09 -7.72
CA LEU A 120 -63.22 -0.94 -7.27
C LEU A 120 -64.06 -0.30 -8.40
N ALA A 121 -63.62 -0.41 -9.64
CA ALA A 121 -64.37 0.04 -10.81
C ALA A 121 -65.62 -0.82 -11.05
N MET A 122 -65.52 -2.12 -10.75
CA MET A 122 -66.57 -3.13 -10.91
C MET A 122 -67.64 -3.13 -9.82
N ILE A 123 -67.39 -2.48 -8.69
CA ILE A 123 -68.38 -2.32 -7.62
C ILE A 123 -69.31 -1.15 -7.98
N SER A 124 -70.62 -1.43 -8.06
CA SER A 124 -71.64 -0.39 -8.28
C SER A 124 -71.68 0.60 -7.12
N GLU A 125 -72.13 1.83 -7.37
CA GLU A 125 -72.35 2.80 -6.27
C GLU A 125 -73.35 2.24 -5.24
N LYS A 126 -74.33 1.48 -5.71
CA LYS A 126 -75.33 0.83 -4.85
C LYS A 126 -74.70 -0.22 -3.95
N ASP A 127 -73.92 -1.15 -4.50
CA ASP A 127 -73.26 -2.21 -3.73
C ASP A 127 -72.21 -1.64 -2.77
N LEU A 128 -71.51 -0.57 -3.16
CA LEU A 128 -70.57 0.13 -2.30
C LEU A 128 -71.25 0.77 -1.08
N ARG A 129 -72.47 1.30 -1.26
CA ARG A 129 -73.27 1.91 -0.19
C ARG A 129 -73.96 0.88 0.70
N ASP A 130 -74.27 -0.30 0.17
CA ASP A 130 -74.86 -1.42 0.92
C ASP A 130 -73.81 -2.28 1.64
N THR A 131 -72.51 -1.95 1.51
CA THR A 131 -71.42 -2.69 2.17
C THR A 131 -71.37 -2.44 3.68
N ASP A 132 -71.54 -3.52 4.46
CA ASP A 132 -71.50 -3.49 5.93
C ASP A 132 -70.19 -2.90 6.48
N GLY A 133 -70.32 -1.80 7.23
CA GLY A 133 -69.20 -1.12 7.90
C GLY A 133 -68.64 0.11 7.18
N LEU A 134 -69.13 0.43 5.98
CA LEU A 134 -68.86 1.70 5.30
C LEU A 134 -70.00 2.70 5.57
N GLY A 135 -69.69 3.82 6.23
CA GLY A 135 -70.66 4.89 6.43
C GLY A 135 -70.78 5.76 5.17
N THR A 136 -71.90 6.49 5.03
CA THR A 136 -72.17 7.37 3.87
C THR A 136 -71.00 8.28 3.50
N LYS A 137 -70.39 8.96 4.48
CA LYS A 137 -69.22 9.83 4.28
C LYS A 137 -67.98 9.08 3.76
N THR A 138 -67.82 7.82 4.13
CA THR A 138 -66.71 6.97 3.70
C THR A 138 -66.93 6.49 2.27
N CYS A 139 -68.16 6.12 1.88
CA CYS A 139 -68.52 5.82 0.49
C CYS A 139 -68.31 7.05 -0.41
N ASP A 140 -68.71 8.24 0.04
CA ASP A 140 -68.55 9.49 -0.73
C ASP A 140 -67.06 9.85 -0.92
N GLU A 141 -66.22 9.60 0.10
CA GLU A 141 -64.76 9.73 0.00
C GLU A 141 -64.19 8.80 -1.07
N ILE A 142 -64.57 7.51 -1.03
CA ILE A 142 -64.12 6.49 -1.99
C ILE A 142 -64.52 6.88 -3.41
N LEU A 143 -65.79 7.24 -3.64
CA LEU A 143 -66.29 7.62 -4.96
C LEU A 143 -65.60 8.88 -5.48
N LYS A 144 -65.40 9.89 -4.63
CA LYS A 144 -64.72 11.14 -5.02
C LYS A 144 -63.26 10.89 -5.37
N LYS A 145 -62.52 10.14 -4.55
CA LYS A 145 -61.10 9.83 -4.79
C LYS A 145 -60.91 8.93 -6.01
N LYS A 146 -61.77 7.92 -6.18
CA LYS A 146 -61.85 7.09 -7.40
C LYS A 146 -62.05 7.95 -8.64
N GLU A 147 -62.99 8.91 -8.60
CA GLU A 147 -63.26 9.78 -9.74
C GLU A 147 -62.13 10.74 -10.07
N VAL A 148 -61.49 11.33 -9.05
CA VAL A 148 -60.30 12.16 -9.23
C VAL A 148 -59.16 11.36 -9.86
N TRP A 149 -58.96 10.12 -9.41
CA TRP A 149 -57.94 9.23 -9.97
C TRP A 149 -58.25 8.86 -11.42
N ILE A 150 -59.48 8.46 -11.73
CA ILE A 150 -59.92 8.14 -13.09
C ILE A 150 -59.69 9.33 -14.02
N SER A 151 -60.12 10.53 -13.59
CA SER A 151 -60.00 11.75 -14.40
C SER A 151 -58.54 12.17 -14.65
N SER A 152 -57.62 11.78 -13.75
CA SER A 152 -56.21 12.11 -13.84
C SER A 152 -55.37 11.05 -14.57
N ASN A 153 -55.86 9.81 -14.65
CA ASN A 153 -55.08 8.67 -15.15
C ASN A 153 -55.69 7.98 -16.38
N LEU A 154 -56.99 8.12 -16.64
CA LEU A 154 -57.67 7.51 -17.79
C LEU A 154 -58.19 8.58 -18.74
N TYR A 155 -58.05 8.34 -20.05
CA TYR A 155 -58.65 9.18 -21.07
C TYR A 155 -60.09 8.73 -21.32
N ILE A 156 -61.06 9.59 -21.01
CA ILE A 156 -62.49 9.35 -21.27
C ILE A 156 -62.85 10.09 -22.56
N ALA A 157 -63.02 9.36 -23.67
CA ALA A 157 -63.73 9.89 -24.82
C ALA A 157 -65.20 10.06 -24.42
N SER A 158 -65.73 11.29 -24.46
CA SER A 158 -67.17 11.50 -24.45
C SER A 158 -67.77 10.87 -25.70
N TYR A 159 -69.01 10.40 -25.62
CA TYR A 159 -69.72 9.61 -26.64
C TYR A 159 -69.92 10.29 -28.02
N GLU A 160 -69.22 11.38 -28.33
CA GLU A 160 -69.33 12.10 -29.61
C GLU A 160 -68.01 12.39 -30.34
N GLU A 161 -66.84 11.95 -29.85
CA GLU A 161 -65.61 12.00 -30.66
C GLU A 161 -65.32 10.62 -31.28
N LYS A 162 -65.35 10.58 -32.62
CA LYS A 162 -64.92 9.44 -33.44
C LYS A 162 -63.62 8.87 -32.85
N SER A 163 -63.63 7.59 -32.46
CA SER A 163 -62.40 6.91 -32.08
C SER A 163 -61.39 7.06 -33.21
N GLU A 164 -60.29 7.78 -32.98
CA GLU A 164 -59.10 7.61 -33.81
C GLU A 164 -58.75 6.12 -33.74
N THR A 165 -58.93 5.40 -34.86
CA THR A 165 -58.49 4.01 -34.99
C THR A 165 -56.96 4.02 -34.96
N ILE A 166 -56.39 3.90 -33.76
CA ILE A 166 -54.94 3.76 -33.53
C ILE A 166 -54.51 2.44 -34.15
N SER A 167 -53.45 2.46 -34.96
CA SER A 167 -52.94 1.24 -35.59
C SER A 167 -52.29 0.31 -34.56
N GLU A 168 -52.38 -1.01 -34.77
CA GLU A 168 -51.76 -1.99 -33.87
C GLU A 168 -50.23 -1.77 -33.72
N LYS A 169 -49.59 -1.27 -34.78
CA LYS A 169 -48.16 -0.93 -34.78
C LYS A 169 -47.85 0.25 -33.85
N GLU A 170 -48.67 1.29 -33.89
CA GLU A 170 -48.56 2.46 -33.02
C GLU A 170 -48.78 2.09 -31.54
N LYS A 171 -49.79 1.26 -31.25
CA LYS A 171 -50.04 0.74 -29.90
C LYS A 171 -48.82 -0.04 -29.38
N THR A 172 -48.35 -1.02 -30.16
CA THR A 172 -47.19 -1.86 -29.79
C THR A 172 -45.93 -1.01 -29.54
N PHE A 173 -45.72 0.05 -30.32
CA PHE A 173 -44.59 0.97 -30.16
C PHE A 173 -44.61 1.68 -28.79
N TYR A 174 -45.74 2.28 -28.41
CA TYR A 174 -45.85 2.98 -27.13
C TYR A 174 -45.88 2.03 -25.93
N GLU A 175 -46.44 0.83 -26.08
CA GLU A 175 -46.38 -0.21 -25.05
C GLU A 175 -44.93 -0.65 -24.79
N ARG A 176 -44.14 -0.86 -25.85
CA ARG A 176 -42.72 -1.18 -25.70
C ARG A 176 -41.97 -0.05 -24.98
N LEU A 177 -42.20 1.20 -25.36
CA LEU A 177 -41.57 2.36 -24.69
C LEU A 177 -41.97 2.49 -23.22
N ALA A 178 -43.23 2.25 -22.89
CA ALA A 178 -43.73 2.29 -21.51
C ALA A 178 -43.02 1.26 -20.63
N VAL A 179 -42.78 0.05 -21.15
CA VAL A 179 -42.01 -0.99 -20.46
C VAL A 179 -40.57 -0.53 -20.20
N ILE A 180 -39.89 0.03 -21.20
CA ILE A 180 -38.50 0.53 -21.09
C ILE A 180 -38.37 1.63 -20.04
N LEU A 181 -39.34 2.55 -19.96
CA LEU A 181 -39.31 3.69 -19.04
C LEU A 181 -39.78 3.33 -17.63
N SER A 182 -40.41 2.17 -17.44
CA SER A 182 -41.02 1.75 -16.17
C SER A 182 -40.10 1.77 -14.94
N PRO A 183 -38.78 1.48 -15.01
CA PRO A 183 -37.91 1.56 -13.83
C PRO A 183 -37.75 2.98 -13.28
N ILE A 184 -37.87 3.99 -14.17
CA ILE A 184 -37.78 5.41 -13.81
C ILE A 184 -39.18 5.95 -13.50
N LYS A 185 -40.15 5.71 -14.39
CA LYS A 185 -41.53 6.19 -14.26
C LYS A 185 -42.47 5.20 -14.96
N ARG A 186 -43.39 4.62 -14.20
CA ARG A 186 -44.51 3.85 -14.78
C ARG A 186 -45.49 4.81 -15.44
N ILE A 187 -45.76 4.62 -16.74
CA ILE A 187 -46.66 5.47 -17.54
C ILE A 187 -47.45 4.56 -18.48
N PHE A 188 -48.76 4.75 -18.57
CA PHE A 188 -49.59 4.03 -19.53
C PHE A 188 -49.30 4.48 -20.98
N TRP A 189 -49.33 3.56 -21.94
CA TRP A 189 -48.94 3.85 -23.33
C TRP A 189 -49.74 5.00 -23.97
N ARG A 190 -51.02 5.18 -23.64
CA ARG A 190 -51.82 6.33 -24.13
C ARG A 190 -51.40 7.66 -23.52
N GLN A 191 -51.03 7.67 -22.24
CA GLN A 191 -50.50 8.85 -21.58
C GLN A 191 -49.13 9.21 -22.17
N LEU A 192 -48.29 8.20 -22.43
CA LEU A 192 -47.00 8.37 -23.08
C LEU A 192 -47.15 8.90 -24.50
N ARG A 193 -48.09 8.37 -25.30
CA ARG A 193 -48.45 8.91 -26.61
C ARG A 193 -48.79 10.39 -26.52
N ASN A 194 -49.72 10.76 -25.62
CA ASN A 194 -50.14 12.17 -25.46
C ASN A 194 -48.98 13.07 -25.01
N LEU A 195 -48.12 12.58 -24.11
CA LEU A 195 -46.92 13.30 -23.65
C LEU A 195 -45.96 13.57 -24.81
N LEU A 196 -45.71 12.57 -25.67
CA LEU A 196 -44.78 12.68 -26.78
C LEU A 196 -45.34 13.53 -27.93
N LEU A 197 -46.65 13.44 -28.20
CA LEU A 197 -47.33 14.33 -29.15
C LEU A 197 -47.30 15.79 -28.66
N LYS A 198 -47.66 16.04 -27.39
CA LYS A 198 -47.68 17.39 -26.80
C LYS A 198 -46.30 18.07 -26.84
N ASN A 199 -45.24 17.31 -26.68
CA ASN A 199 -43.86 17.80 -26.71
C ASN A 199 -43.23 17.77 -28.11
N ASN A 200 -43.99 17.48 -29.17
CA ASN A 200 -43.51 17.36 -30.55
C ASN A 200 -42.35 16.37 -30.74
N ILE A 201 -42.29 15.31 -29.91
CA ILE A 201 -41.29 14.24 -30.05
C ILE A 201 -41.76 13.19 -31.08
N MET A 202 -43.07 13.00 -31.18
CA MET A 202 -43.73 12.16 -32.19
C MET A 202 -44.87 12.96 -32.85
N GLN A 203 -45.23 12.60 -34.07
CA GLN A 203 -46.39 13.07 -34.83
C GLN A 203 -47.25 11.88 -35.28
N GLN A 204 -48.50 12.12 -35.67
CA GLN A 204 -49.42 11.04 -36.08
C GLN A 204 -48.97 10.29 -37.35
N GLU A 205 -48.13 10.92 -38.18
CA GLU A 205 -47.63 10.40 -39.45
C GLU A 205 -46.25 9.72 -39.33
N ASP A 206 -45.70 9.62 -38.12
CA ASP A 206 -44.36 9.10 -37.86
C ASP A 206 -44.24 7.58 -38.08
N ASP A 207 -43.00 7.12 -38.32
CA ASP A 207 -42.68 5.69 -38.30
C ASP A 207 -42.80 5.11 -36.88
N PHE A 208 -43.78 4.23 -36.68
CA PHE A 208 -44.00 3.44 -35.45
C PHE A 208 -43.27 2.09 -35.45
N SER A 209 -42.24 1.93 -36.26
CA SER A 209 -41.33 0.79 -36.19
C SER A 209 -40.61 0.74 -34.84
N LEU A 210 -40.51 -0.46 -34.26
CA LEU A 210 -39.73 -0.70 -33.04
C LEU A 210 -38.23 -0.38 -33.23
N LEU A 211 -37.73 -0.37 -34.48
CA LEU A 211 -36.34 0.02 -34.79
C LEU A 211 -36.04 1.49 -34.45
N ARG A 212 -37.06 2.34 -34.34
CA ARG A 212 -36.91 3.76 -33.93
C ARG A 212 -36.65 3.91 -32.42
N ILE A 213 -36.94 2.89 -31.62
CA ILE A 213 -36.67 2.88 -30.19
C ILE A 213 -35.17 2.60 -29.99
N ASP A 214 -34.35 3.62 -30.25
CA ASP A 214 -32.91 3.58 -30.03
C ASP A 214 -32.50 4.39 -28.78
N LYS A 215 -31.22 4.29 -28.41
CA LYS A 215 -30.65 4.99 -27.25
C LYS A 215 -30.87 6.51 -27.31
N LYS A 216 -30.83 7.10 -28.51
CA LYS A 216 -30.94 8.56 -28.70
C LYS A 216 -32.39 9.01 -28.52
N PHE A 217 -33.34 8.21 -29.00
CA PHE A 217 -34.76 8.46 -28.85
C PHE A 217 -35.20 8.37 -27.39
N ILE A 218 -34.79 7.34 -26.65
CA ILE A 218 -35.10 7.21 -25.22
C ILE A 218 -34.52 8.40 -24.43
N TYR A 219 -33.30 8.83 -24.75
CA TYR A 219 -32.67 9.99 -24.13
C TYR A 219 -33.47 11.29 -24.33
N MET A 220 -34.07 11.50 -25.51
CA MET A 220 -34.94 12.65 -25.75
C MET A 220 -36.17 12.66 -24.86
N ILE A 221 -36.73 11.48 -24.54
CA ILE A 221 -37.91 11.35 -23.68
C ILE A 221 -37.55 11.64 -22.21
N ILE A 222 -36.43 11.11 -21.73
CA ILE A 222 -35.98 11.29 -20.33
C ILE A 222 -35.66 12.76 -20.03
N LYS A 223 -35.26 13.54 -21.03
CA LYS A 223 -35.04 15.00 -20.93
C LYS A 223 -36.28 15.83 -20.66
N LEU A 224 -37.47 15.25 -20.78
CA LEU A 224 -38.70 15.96 -20.46
C LEU A 224 -38.77 16.25 -18.97
N SER A 225 -39.19 17.47 -18.62
CA SER A 225 -39.29 17.95 -17.23
C SER A 225 -40.12 17.03 -16.31
N GLU A 226 -41.07 16.30 -16.91
CA GLU A 226 -41.96 15.33 -16.31
C GLU A 226 -41.26 14.07 -15.78
N PHE A 227 -39.99 13.87 -16.12
CA PHE A 227 -39.13 12.79 -15.62
C PHE A 227 -38.15 13.26 -14.53
N ASN A 228 -37.99 14.57 -14.27
CA ASN A 228 -36.99 15.07 -13.30
C ASN A 228 -37.22 14.56 -11.86
N LEU A 229 -38.45 14.61 -11.36
CA LEU A 229 -38.79 14.08 -10.03
C LEU A 229 -38.67 12.54 -9.98
N PRO A 230 -39.29 11.78 -10.92
CA PRO A 230 -39.11 10.33 -11.01
C PRO A 230 -37.64 9.87 -11.11
N LEU A 231 -36.81 10.57 -11.87
CA LEU A 231 -35.37 10.31 -11.96
C LEU A 231 -34.68 10.52 -10.61
N LYS A 232 -35.04 11.58 -9.88
CA LYS A 232 -34.50 11.83 -8.55
C LYS A 232 -34.89 10.72 -7.55
N ASP A 233 -36.12 10.24 -7.61
CA ASP A 233 -36.60 9.16 -6.74
C ASP A 233 -35.99 7.80 -7.12
N TYR A 234 -35.82 7.54 -8.42
CA TYR A 234 -35.05 6.40 -8.93
C TYR A 234 -33.61 6.42 -8.40
N LEU A 235 -32.93 7.57 -8.47
CA LEU A 235 -31.57 7.71 -7.95
C LEU A 235 -31.49 7.52 -6.44
N LYS A 236 -32.45 8.02 -5.66
CA LYS A 236 -32.51 7.74 -4.22
C LYS A 236 -32.68 6.26 -3.90
N LYS A 237 -33.38 5.51 -4.76
CA LYS A 237 -33.52 4.06 -4.63
C LYS A 237 -32.20 3.34 -4.86
N LEU A 238 -31.42 3.78 -5.87
CA LEU A 238 -30.09 3.25 -6.15
C LEU A 238 -29.03 3.70 -5.12
N MET A 239 -29.22 4.88 -4.54
CA MET A 239 -28.29 5.59 -3.67
C MET A 239 -29.00 6.08 -2.41
N PRO A 240 -29.30 5.19 -1.44
CA PRO A 240 -30.06 5.58 -0.24
C PRO A 240 -29.42 6.71 0.58
N ASP A 241 -28.09 6.76 0.62
CA ASP A 241 -27.33 7.83 1.29
C ASP A 241 -27.20 9.11 0.45
N GLU A 242 -27.79 9.12 -0.75
CA GLU A 242 -27.80 10.21 -1.72
C GLU A 242 -26.40 10.61 -2.26
N ILE A 243 -25.37 9.80 -1.95
CA ILE A 243 -23.99 9.88 -2.45
C ILE A 243 -23.44 8.46 -2.69
N THR A 244 -22.66 8.28 -3.74
CA THR A 244 -21.97 7.01 -4.06
C THR A 244 -20.77 7.26 -5.00
N ARG A 245 -20.00 6.22 -5.30
CA ARG A 245 -18.97 6.27 -6.36
C ARG A 245 -19.61 6.20 -7.74
N ILE A 246 -19.05 6.93 -8.70
CA ILE A 246 -19.59 6.96 -10.06
C ILE A 246 -19.65 5.56 -10.70
N ASP A 247 -18.63 4.73 -10.49
CA ASP A 247 -18.57 3.36 -11.00
C ASP A 247 -19.66 2.49 -10.37
N ASN A 248 -19.80 2.54 -9.04
CA ASN A 248 -20.85 1.80 -8.32
C ASN A 248 -22.26 2.19 -8.80
N LEU A 249 -22.49 3.47 -9.11
CA LEU A 249 -23.77 3.90 -9.68
C LEU A 249 -23.95 3.35 -11.09
N LYS A 250 -22.90 3.41 -11.93
CA LYS A 250 -22.92 2.88 -13.29
C LYS A 250 -23.24 1.39 -13.31
N ASP A 251 -22.63 0.62 -12.41
CA ASP A 251 -22.88 -0.81 -12.26
C ASP A 251 -24.33 -1.08 -11.85
N LYS A 252 -24.83 -0.36 -10.84
CA LYS A 252 -26.25 -0.48 -10.42
C LYS A 252 -27.23 -0.14 -11.53
N ILE A 253 -26.98 0.91 -12.30
CA ILE A 253 -27.83 1.27 -13.46
C ILE A 253 -27.78 0.18 -14.53
N THR A 254 -26.60 -0.43 -14.76
CA THR A 254 -26.43 -1.51 -15.73
C THR A 254 -27.13 -2.79 -15.28
N MET A 255 -27.13 -3.09 -13.97
CA MET A 255 -27.82 -4.23 -13.37
C MET A 255 -29.35 -4.13 -13.43
N ASP A 256 -29.91 -2.92 -13.38
CA ASP A 256 -31.35 -2.68 -13.54
C ASP A 256 -31.85 -2.86 -14.99
N ASN A 257 -30.95 -3.26 -15.91
CA ASN A 257 -31.25 -3.74 -17.26
C ASN A 257 -32.10 -2.76 -18.09
N LEU A 258 -31.93 -1.46 -17.85
CA LEU A 258 -32.46 -0.41 -18.70
C LEU A 258 -31.91 -0.61 -20.12
N GLU A 259 -32.74 -0.55 -21.16
CA GLU A 259 -32.29 -0.50 -22.58
C GLU A 259 -31.57 0.82 -22.93
N ILE A 260 -31.04 1.51 -21.90
CA ILE A 260 -30.43 2.82 -21.92
C ILE A 260 -28.99 2.66 -21.46
N ASP A 261 -28.08 3.27 -22.21
CA ASP A 261 -26.69 3.32 -21.82
C ASP A 261 -26.51 4.08 -20.50
N ALA A 262 -25.92 3.45 -19.49
CA ALA A 262 -25.69 4.06 -18.18
C ALA A 262 -24.89 5.38 -18.29
N THR A 263 -24.01 5.49 -19.29
CA THR A 263 -23.22 6.70 -19.55
C THR A 263 -24.10 7.87 -19.99
N VAL A 264 -25.07 7.61 -20.85
CA VAL A 264 -26.01 8.61 -21.38
C VAL A 264 -26.96 9.12 -20.28
N LEU A 265 -27.40 8.22 -19.39
CA LEU A 265 -28.22 8.61 -18.23
C LEU A 265 -27.42 9.48 -17.25
N LEU A 266 -26.15 9.13 -16.99
CA LEU A 266 -25.25 9.92 -16.14
C LEU A 266 -24.99 11.32 -16.70
N GLU A 267 -24.77 11.47 -18.00
CA GLU A 267 -24.61 12.77 -18.65
C GLU A 267 -25.82 13.69 -18.44
N HIS A 268 -27.04 13.15 -18.54
CA HIS A 268 -28.24 13.93 -18.31
C HIS A 268 -28.41 14.33 -16.84
N ILE A 269 -28.21 13.39 -15.91
CA ILE A 269 -28.34 13.65 -14.46
C ILE A 269 -27.37 14.75 -14.00
N LEU A 270 -26.17 14.80 -14.57
CA LEU A 270 -25.17 15.84 -14.31
C LEU A 270 -25.51 17.16 -15.02
N GLY A 271 -25.98 17.10 -16.27
CA GLY A 271 -26.34 18.27 -17.07
C GLY A 271 -27.51 19.08 -16.50
N ASP A 272 -28.55 18.40 -16.01
CA ASP A 272 -29.78 19.02 -15.50
C ASP A 272 -29.70 19.41 -14.01
N ARG A 273 -28.50 19.33 -13.41
CA ARG A 273 -28.22 19.63 -12.00
C ARG A 273 -29.03 18.78 -11.00
N ILE A 274 -29.40 17.56 -11.38
CA ILE A 274 -30.05 16.60 -10.47
C ILE A 274 -28.99 16.06 -9.48
N CYS A 275 -27.81 15.71 -10.01
CA CYS A 275 -26.62 15.40 -9.22
C CYS A 275 -25.47 16.33 -9.58
N LYS A 276 -24.48 16.36 -8.69
CA LYS A 276 -23.15 16.91 -8.96
C LYS A 276 -22.12 15.81 -8.81
N GLN A 277 -21.04 15.94 -9.58
CA GLN A 277 -19.88 15.10 -9.47
C GLN A 277 -18.73 15.90 -8.86
N LYS A 278 -17.97 15.26 -7.97
CA LYS A 278 -16.67 15.74 -7.54
C LYS A 278 -15.73 14.54 -7.40
N ASP A 279 -14.61 14.60 -8.11
CA ASP A 279 -13.64 13.51 -8.20
C ASP A 279 -14.33 12.18 -8.61
N LYS A 280 -14.16 11.13 -7.79
CA LYS A 280 -14.76 9.80 -7.96
C LYS A 280 -16.19 9.66 -7.42
N TYR A 281 -16.75 10.73 -6.83
CA TYR A 281 -18.05 10.70 -6.15
C TYR A 281 -19.13 11.46 -6.91
N ILE A 282 -20.34 10.90 -6.91
CA ILE A 282 -21.56 11.53 -7.41
C ILE A 282 -22.58 11.63 -6.27
N TYR A 283 -23.25 12.77 -6.16
CA TYR A 283 -24.21 13.05 -5.09
C TYR A 283 -25.37 13.90 -5.59
N ILE A 284 -26.54 13.74 -4.97
CA ILE A 284 -27.73 14.54 -5.28
C ILE A 284 -27.46 16.01 -4.96
N ASP A 285 -27.83 16.92 -5.87
CA ASP A 285 -27.61 18.35 -5.64
C ASP A 285 -28.45 18.86 -4.46
N LYS A 286 -27.77 19.47 -3.49
CA LYS A 286 -28.33 20.05 -2.27
C LYS A 286 -27.77 21.44 -2.06
N LEU A 287 -28.58 22.31 -1.45
CA LEU A 287 -28.09 23.60 -0.97
C LEU A 287 -27.10 23.37 0.17
N THR A 288 -26.04 24.18 0.21
CA THR A 288 -25.20 24.29 1.41
C THR A 288 -25.96 25.01 2.51
N VAL A 289 -25.52 24.85 3.77
CA VAL A 289 -26.15 25.53 4.91
C VAL A 289 -26.21 27.04 4.72
N MET A 290 -25.17 27.64 4.14
CA MET A 290 -25.14 29.07 3.85
C MET A 290 -26.12 29.48 2.74
N GLN A 291 -26.23 28.66 1.68
CA GLN A 291 -27.19 28.92 0.60
C GLN A 291 -28.63 28.77 1.07
N TYR A 292 -28.92 27.75 1.89
CA TYR A 292 -30.24 27.53 2.46
C TYR A 292 -30.65 28.68 3.38
N LEU A 293 -29.77 29.08 4.31
CA LEU A 293 -30.03 30.20 5.22
C LEU A 293 -30.30 31.50 4.46
N LYS A 294 -29.53 31.79 3.40
CA LYS A 294 -29.74 32.97 2.57
C LYS A 294 -31.07 32.94 1.81
N LYS A 295 -31.50 31.75 1.38
CA LYS A 295 -32.75 31.58 0.62
C LYS A 295 -34.01 31.71 1.50
N CYS A 296 -33.93 31.27 2.75
CA CYS A 296 -35.03 31.26 3.71
C CYS A 296 -34.88 32.32 4.81
N GLU A 297 -34.11 33.40 4.57
CA GLU A 297 -33.79 34.40 5.59
C GLU A 297 -35.04 35.03 6.23
N SER A 298 -36.07 35.30 5.42
CA SER A 298 -37.36 35.85 5.87
C SER A 298 -38.15 34.93 6.79
N ASP A 299 -37.87 33.62 6.74
CA ASP A 299 -38.66 32.59 7.45
C ASP A 299 -38.14 32.39 8.88
N PHE A 300 -36.97 32.95 9.21
CA PHE A 300 -36.35 32.84 10.53
C PHE A 300 -36.55 34.10 11.36
N GLU A 301 -36.72 33.91 12.67
CA GLU A 301 -36.68 35.02 13.62
C GLU A 301 -35.29 35.69 13.59
N PRO A 302 -35.17 37.01 13.38
CA PRO A 302 -33.89 37.68 13.11
C PRO A 302 -32.79 37.41 14.16
N ARG A 303 -33.16 37.38 15.45
CA ARG A 303 -32.23 37.06 16.54
C ARG A 303 -31.69 35.64 16.48
N LYS A 304 -32.54 34.67 16.10
CA LYS A 304 -32.15 33.26 15.98
C LYS A 304 -31.28 33.05 14.74
N TYR A 305 -31.61 33.73 13.65
CA TYR A 305 -30.81 33.73 12.42
C TYR A 305 -29.39 34.28 12.67
N ASP A 306 -29.27 35.46 13.31
CA ASP A 306 -27.97 36.06 13.63
C ASP A 306 -27.12 35.15 14.54
N ALA A 307 -27.73 34.55 15.58
CA ALA A 307 -27.06 33.58 16.44
C ALA A 307 -26.47 32.40 15.64
N PHE A 308 -27.22 31.87 14.68
CA PHE A 308 -26.80 30.73 13.86
C PHE A 308 -25.65 31.10 12.91
N ILE A 309 -25.75 32.24 12.22
CA ILE A 309 -24.69 32.73 11.33
C ILE A 309 -23.38 33.00 12.08
N ARG A 310 -23.46 33.63 13.26
CA ARG A 310 -22.28 33.85 14.13
C ARG A 310 -21.63 32.52 14.53
N ARG A 311 -22.43 31.50 14.87
CA ARG A 311 -21.90 30.19 15.21
C ARG A 311 -21.20 29.53 14.03
N LEU A 312 -21.80 29.55 12.83
CA LEU A 312 -21.20 29.00 11.61
C LEU A 312 -19.86 29.69 11.27
N LYS A 313 -19.74 30.99 11.55
CA LYS A 313 -18.50 31.77 11.39
C LYS A 313 -17.45 31.51 12.47
N GLY A 314 -17.75 30.67 13.47
CA GLY A 314 -16.80 30.22 14.49
C GLY A 314 -16.91 30.90 15.86
N CYS A 315 -17.88 31.81 16.08
CA CYS A 315 -18.08 32.40 17.41
C CYS A 315 -18.42 31.31 18.45
N SER A 316 -17.93 31.49 19.67
CA SER A 316 -18.24 30.60 20.79
C SER A 316 -19.70 30.80 21.26
N LEU A 317 -20.26 29.79 21.94
CA LEU A 317 -21.59 29.91 22.53
C LEU A 317 -21.68 31.04 23.57
N GLN A 318 -20.55 31.36 24.21
CA GLN A 318 -20.46 32.44 25.19
C GLN A 318 -20.51 33.81 24.50
N GLU A 319 -19.68 34.02 23.48
CA GLU A 319 -19.65 35.26 22.68
C GLU A 319 -21.01 35.59 22.07
N ILE A 320 -21.72 34.57 21.58
CA ILE A 320 -23.07 34.73 21.03
C ILE A 320 -24.07 35.07 22.14
N GLY A 321 -23.92 34.46 23.32
CA GLY A 321 -24.75 34.73 24.49
C GLY A 321 -24.61 36.18 24.95
N ASP A 322 -23.38 36.65 25.08
CA ASP A 322 -23.07 38.02 25.51
C ASP A 322 -23.59 39.05 24.50
N ALA A 323 -23.44 38.80 23.19
CA ALA A 323 -23.92 39.69 22.14
C ALA A 323 -25.46 39.79 22.06
N LEU A 324 -26.18 38.72 22.44
CA LEU A 324 -27.64 38.63 22.31
C LEU A 324 -28.38 38.69 23.67
N ASN A 325 -27.68 38.91 24.78
CA ASN A 325 -28.19 38.82 26.15
C ASN A 325 -28.91 37.48 26.43
N LEU A 326 -28.25 36.36 26.10
CA LEU A 326 -28.72 35.00 26.33
C LEU A 326 -27.69 34.19 27.10
N THR A 327 -28.14 33.21 27.90
CA THR A 327 -27.21 32.26 28.52
C THR A 327 -26.61 31.33 27.47
N ARG A 328 -25.37 30.87 27.70
CA ARG A 328 -24.67 29.87 26.84
C ARG A 328 -25.54 28.66 26.50
N GLU A 329 -26.25 28.13 27.51
CA GLU A 329 -27.13 26.97 27.34
C GLU A 329 -28.37 27.31 26.49
N ARG A 330 -28.92 28.53 26.64
CA ARG A 330 -30.03 28.98 25.80
C ARG A 330 -29.63 29.13 24.34
N VAL A 331 -28.43 29.65 24.06
CA VAL A 331 -27.87 29.72 22.70
C VAL A 331 -27.76 28.31 22.11
N ARG A 332 -27.18 27.35 22.86
CA ARG A 332 -27.07 25.96 22.41
C ARG A 332 -28.42 25.36 22.02
N GLN A 333 -29.45 25.55 22.85
CA GLN A 333 -30.80 25.05 22.58
C GLN A 333 -31.40 25.65 21.29
N ILE A 334 -31.23 26.96 21.07
CA ILE A 334 -31.70 27.63 19.84
C ILE A 334 -31.02 27.03 18.62
N LEU A 335 -29.70 26.93 18.65
CA LEU A 335 -28.88 26.41 17.55
C LEU A 335 -29.24 24.95 17.21
N THR A 336 -29.31 24.07 18.22
CA THR A 336 -29.67 22.67 18.01
C THR A 336 -31.10 22.53 17.47
N LYS A 337 -32.05 23.34 17.96
CA LYS A 337 -33.44 23.30 17.47
C LYS A 337 -33.50 23.73 16.00
N MET A 338 -32.80 24.80 15.63
CA MET A 338 -32.73 25.27 14.24
C MET A 338 -32.07 24.25 13.32
N ALA A 339 -30.90 23.71 13.71
CA ALA A 339 -30.18 22.74 12.90
C ALA A 339 -31.01 21.47 12.65
N LYS A 340 -31.77 21.00 13.66
CA LYS A 340 -32.65 19.83 13.53
C LYS A 340 -33.88 20.06 12.66
N SER A 341 -34.39 21.30 12.57
CA SER A 341 -35.55 21.62 11.72
C SER A 341 -35.19 21.80 10.25
N MET A 342 -33.91 21.92 9.90
CA MET A 342 -33.47 22.10 8.52
C MET A 342 -33.64 20.80 7.70
N PRO A 343 -33.91 20.91 6.38
CA PRO A 343 -33.85 19.76 5.49
C PRO A 343 -32.42 19.17 5.45
N THR A 344 -32.24 18.04 4.78
CA THR A 344 -30.89 17.53 4.50
C THR A 344 -30.18 18.44 3.51
N LEU A 345 -29.01 18.93 3.89
CA LEU A 345 -28.16 19.88 3.19
C LEU A 345 -26.88 19.19 2.68
N TYR A 346 -26.08 19.90 1.91
CA TYR A 346 -24.83 19.38 1.34
C TYR A 346 -23.86 18.85 2.42
N GLU A 347 -23.73 19.59 3.52
CA GLU A 347 -22.83 19.23 4.62
C GLU A 347 -23.19 17.88 5.26
N ASP A 348 -24.44 17.44 5.17
CA ASP A 348 -24.90 16.17 5.73
C ASP A 348 -24.25 14.94 5.07
N TYR A 349 -23.64 15.07 3.88
CA TYR A 349 -22.85 14.00 3.27
C TYR A 349 -21.61 13.61 4.09
N TYR A 350 -21.12 14.49 4.95
CA TYR A 350 -19.96 14.27 5.82
C TYR A 350 -20.36 13.84 7.24
N ARG A 351 -21.65 13.54 7.46
CA ARG A 351 -22.18 13.10 8.76
C ARG A 351 -21.53 11.80 9.23
N PHE A 352 -21.47 10.77 8.39
CA PHE A 352 -20.96 9.46 8.76
C PHE A 352 -19.53 9.48 9.34
N PRO A 353 -18.53 10.11 8.68
CA PRO A 353 -17.20 10.19 9.27
C PRO A 353 -17.20 11.07 10.53
N TYR A 354 -18.01 12.14 10.58
CA TYR A 354 -18.13 13.00 11.75
C TYR A 354 -18.68 12.29 13.01
N GLU A 355 -19.68 11.43 12.85
CA GLU A 355 -20.29 10.65 13.94
C GLU A 355 -19.43 9.44 14.36
N PHE A 356 -18.56 8.95 13.47
CA PHE A 356 -17.68 7.83 13.76
C PHE A 356 -16.37 8.27 14.43
N PHE A 357 -15.67 9.25 13.85
CA PHE A 357 -14.36 9.70 14.31
C PHE A 357 -14.42 10.91 15.25
N LYS A 358 -13.41 11.02 16.11
CA LYS A 358 -13.20 12.13 17.06
C LYS A 358 -12.36 13.22 16.41
N PHE A 359 -12.87 13.85 15.36
CA PHE A 359 -12.17 14.94 14.65
C PHE A 359 -11.94 16.20 15.49
N THR A 360 -10.74 16.74 15.55
CA THR A 360 -10.58 18.18 15.84
C THR A 360 -11.10 19.00 14.65
N LYS A 361 -11.39 20.30 14.86
CA LYS A 361 -11.83 21.18 13.77
C LYS A 361 -10.78 21.26 12.66
N SER A 362 -9.50 21.30 13.02
CA SER A 362 -8.40 21.32 12.05
C SER A 362 -8.33 20.02 11.27
N GLU A 363 -8.34 18.86 11.95
CA GLU A 363 -8.30 17.54 11.30
C GLU A 363 -9.46 17.37 10.31
N PHE A 364 -10.67 17.79 10.69
CA PHE A 364 -11.84 17.70 9.81
C PHE A 364 -11.68 18.58 8.57
N CYS A 365 -11.23 19.83 8.73
CA CYS A 365 -11.00 20.74 7.61
C CYS A 365 -9.88 20.23 6.68
N THR A 366 -8.88 19.53 7.20
CA THR A 366 -7.83 18.91 6.40
C THR A 366 -8.35 17.67 5.67
N ALA A 367 -9.15 16.83 6.33
CA ALA A 367 -9.75 15.65 5.72
C ALA A 367 -10.79 16.03 4.65
N PHE A 368 -11.63 17.04 4.90
CA PHE A 368 -12.76 17.45 4.05
C PHE A 368 -12.75 18.97 3.79
N PRO A 369 -11.81 19.49 2.98
CA PRO A 369 -11.65 20.92 2.75
C PRO A 369 -12.88 21.58 2.12
N GLU A 370 -13.65 20.84 1.31
CA GLU A 370 -14.90 21.33 0.71
C GLU A 370 -16.05 21.55 1.70
N CYS A 371 -16.11 20.77 2.78
CA CYS A 371 -17.07 21.01 3.85
C CYS A 371 -16.57 22.15 4.76
N GLY A 372 -15.26 22.13 5.03
CA GLY A 372 -14.53 23.21 5.68
C GLY A 372 -15.05 23.56 7.08
N ALA A 373 -14.66 24.75 7.56
CA ALA A 373 -14.96 25.18 8.93
C ALA A 373 -16.45 25.42 9.16
N ILE A 374 -17.17 25.95 8.18
CA ILE A 374 -18.62 26.23 8.26
C ILE A 374 -19.38 24.91 8.39
N GLY A 375 -19.06 23.93 7.54
CA GLY A 375 -19.71 22.63 7.58
C GLY A 375 -19.42 21.86 8.86
N TYR A 376 -18.19 21.93 9.39
CA TYR A 376 -17.87 21.39 10.71
C TYR A 376 -18.76 21.96 11.82
N GLU A 377 -18.96 23.28 11.86
CA GLU A 377 -19.81 23.92 12.87
C GLU A 377 -21.28 23.52 12.72
N TYR A 378 -21.77 23.40 11.48
CA TYR A 378 -23.11 22.91 11.20
C TYR A 378 -23.29 21.46 11.70
N LEU A 379 -22.38 20.56 11.35
CA LEU A 379 -22.40 19.16 11.79
C LEU A 379 -22.33 19.05 13.32
N PHE A 380 -21.51 19.88 13.97
CA PHE A 380 -21.43 19.96 15.43
C PHE A 380 -22.75 20.36 16.09
N MET A 381 -23.54 21.23 15.45
CA MET A 381 -24.86 21.64 15.97
C MET A 381 -25.94 20.57 15.73
N ARG A 382 -25.84 19.82 14.63
CA ARG A 382 -26.89 18.88 14.18
C ARG A 382 -26.68 17.45 14.68
N TYR A 383 -25.44 16.97 14.74
CA TYR A 383 -25.09 15.57 14.99
C TYR A 383 -24.20 15.39 16.22
N LYS A 384 -24.14 14.15 16.70
CA LYS A 384 -23.27 13.79 17.82
C LYS A 384 -21.90 13.40 17.31
N LYS A 385 -20.88 14.14 17.71
CA LYS A 385 -19.48 13.85 17.38
C LYS A 385 -19.06 12.44 17.83
N GLY A 386 -18.29 11.78 16.97
CA GLY A 386 -17.70 10.47 17.24
C GLY A 386 -16.67 10.46 18.35
N LYS A 387 -16.31 9.24 18.78
CA LYS A 387 -15.37 9.01 19.88
C LYS A 387 -14.09 8.29 19.44
N ASN A 388 -14.08 7.64 18.28
CA ASN A 388 -12.93 6.88 17.81
C ASN A 388 -11.82 7.83 17.35
N LEU A 389 -10.62 7.68 17.90
CA LEU A 389 -9.43 8.39 17.39
C LEU A 389 -9.14 7.94 15.96
N ILE A 390 -8.56 8.81 15.15
CA ILE A 390 -8.21 8.51 13.76
C ILE A 390 -6.86 7.78 13.77
N ASN A 391 -6.89 6.48 13.51
CA ASN A 391 -5.73 5.59 13.40
C ASN A 391 -6.07 4.37 12.51
N ASP A 392 -5.07 3.59 12.12
CA ASP A 392 -5.25 2.45 11.21
C ASP A 392 -6.37 1.50 11.62
N ASN A 393 -6.45 1.16 12.91
CA ASN A 393 -7.46 0.24 13.42
C ASN A 393 -8.88 0.80 13.29
N SER A 394 -9.07 2.09 13.57
CA SER A 394 -10.36 2.76 13.44
C SER A 394 -10.78 2.96 11.99
N VAL A 395 -9.84 3.28 11.09
CA VAL A 395 -10.10 3.51 9.67
C VAL A 395 -10.43 2.20 8.97
N LYS A 396 -9.73 1.10 9.26
CA LYS A 396 -10.08 -0.24 8.76
C LYS A 396 -11.48 -0.70 9.20
N LYS A 397 -11.96 -0.23 10.36
CA LYS A 397 -13.31 -0.55 10.88
C LYS A 397 -14.41 0.34 10.30
N TYR A 398 -14.07 1.40 9.58
CA TYR A 398 -15.04 2.35 9.06
C TYR A 398 -15.54 1.89 7.68
N ILE A 399 -16.82 1.50 7.62
CA ILE A 399 -17.48 0.94 6.40
C ILE A 399 -18.28 2.03 5.65
N GLY A 400 -18.09 3.31 6.00
CA GLY A 400 -18.80 4.40 5.34
C GLY A 400 -18.18 4.78 3.99
N ILE A 401 -18.92 5.54 3.18
CA ILE A 401 -18.52 5.96 1.82
C ILE A 401 -17.17 6.68 1.73
N TRP A 402 -16.74 7.31 2.83
CA TRP A 402 -15.48 8.05 2.92
C TRP A 402 -14.28 7.20 3.36
N SER A 403 -14.36 5.87 3.34
CA SER A 403 -13.30 4.97 3.85
C SER A 403 -11.95 5.23 3.18
N GLU A 404 -11.90 5.20 1.84
CA GLU A 404 -10.69 5.48 1.08
C GLU A 404 -10.12 6.87 1.38
N ARG A 405 -10.99 7.88 1.50
CA ARG A 405 -10.56 9.25 1.84
C ARG A 405 -9.92 9.30 3.23
N MET A 406 -10.40 8.50 4.19
CA MET A 406 -9.82 8.42 5.52
C MET A 406 -8.48 7.68 5.53
N GLU A 407 -8.31 6.66 4.68
CA GLU A 407 -7.01 6.00 4.47
C GLU A 407 -6.00 6.96 3.85
N GLU A 408 -6.40 7.71 2.83
CA GLU A 408 -5.61 8.78 2.21
C GLU A 408 -5.21 9.83 3.26
N TYR A 409 -6.16 10.31 4.07
CA TYR A 409 -5.89 11.28 5.14
C TYR A 409 -4.88 10.75 6.19
N LEU A 410 -4.96 9.47 6.56
CA LEU A 410 -3.99 8.88 7.49
C LEU A 410 -2.57 8.86 6.92
N LYS A 411 -2.42 8.49 5.65
CA LYS A 411 -1.11 8.54 4.96
C LYS A 411 -0.57 9.96 4.91
N GLU A 412 -1.42 10.93 4.57
CA GLU A 412 -1.05 12.35 4.57
C GLU A 412 -0.67 12.87 5.97
N GLU A 413 -1.39 12.44 7.02
CA GLU A 413 -1.10 12.83 8.40
C GLU A 413 0.21 12.22 8.88
N ALA A 414 0.46 10.94 8.61
CA ALA A 414 1.73 10.29 8.92
C ALA A 414 2.91 11.05 8.30
N LEU A 415 2.82 11.40 7.01
CA LEU A 415 3.82 12.23 6.33
C LEU A 415 3.96 13.63 6.95
N ARG A 416 2.86 14.24 7.41
CA ARG A 416 2.89 15.55 8.08
C ARG A 416 3.55 15.48 9.46
N GLN A 417 3.30 14.41 10.22
CA GLN A 417 3.95 14.17 11.51
C GLN A 417 5.44 13.90 11.32
N ASP A 418 5.81 13.05 10.36
CA ASP A 418 7.19 12.76 10.00
C ASP A 418 7.97 14.05 9.66
N LYS A 419 7.43 14.89 8.77
CA LYS A 419 8.03 16.19 8.42
C LYS A 419 8.24 17.13 9.62
N ARG A 420 7.39 17.03 10.65
CA ARG A 420 7.48 17.84 11.87
C ARG A 420 8.51 17.30 12.84
N HIS A 421 8.67 15.98 12.93
CA HIS A 421 9.38 15.33 14.03
C HIS A 421 10.71 14.65 13.62
N VAL A 422 10.93 14.34 12.34
CA VAL A 422 12.17 13.70 11.84
C VAL A 422 13.41 14.47 12.30
N THR A 423 14.43 13.78 12.82
CA THR A 423 15.68 14.41 13.30
C THR A 423 16.65 14.68 12.14
N ARG A 424 17.71 15.48 12.37
CA ARG A 424 18.75 15.66 11.33
C ARG A 424 19.53 14.36 11.13
N THR A 425 19.84 13.66 12.22
CA THR A 425 20.51 12.36 12.20
C THR A 425 19.74 11.36 11.35
N GLU A 426 18.43 11.21 11.63
CA GLU A 426 17.56 10.32 10.85
C GLU A 426 17.51 10.73 9.37
N MET A 427 17.45 12.04 9.09
CA MET A 427 17.47 12.52 7.71
C MET A 427 18.80 12.23 6.99
N VAL A 428 19.93 12.35 7.69
CA VAL A 428 21.26 11.98 7.15
C VAL A 428 21.28 10.50 6.79
N TYR A 429 20.81 9.61 7.67
CA TYR A 429 20.70 8.18 7.37
C TYR A 429 19.73 7.89 6.23
N ARG A 430 18.56 8.54 6.19
CA ARG A 430 17.62 8.42 5.06
C ARG A 430 18.29 8.73 3.73
N VAL A 431 19.09 9.79 3.66
CA VAL A 431 19.80 10.19 2.44
C VAL A 431 20.94 9.21 2.11
N LEU A 432 21.70 8.74 3.11
CA LEU A 432 22.75 7.74 2.91
C LEU A 432 22.20 6.39 2.45
N MET A 433 21.14 5.89 3.09
CA MET A 433 20.45 4.65 2.70
C MET A 433 19.79 4.81 1.33
N SER A 434 19.21 5.98 1.07
CA SER A 434 18.66 6.32 -0.25
C SER A 434 19.73 6.43 -1.33
N ASN A 435 21.02 6.34 -1.01
CA ASN A 435 22.13 6.36 -1.94
C ASN A 435 23.19 5.30 -1.57
N SER A 436 22.77 4.20 -0.94
CA SER A 436 23.69 3.13 -0.49
C SER A 436 24.46 2.48 -1.65
N ASP A 437 23.93 2.65 -2.86
CA ASP A 437 24.42 2.11 -4.11
C ASP A 437 25.63 2.84 -4.68
N CYS A 438 25.80 4.11 -4.32
CA CYS A 438 26.88 4.95 -4.79
C CYS A 438 27.63 5.59 -3.62
N ALA A 439 28.96 5.47 -3.61
CA ALA A 439 29.77 6.23 -2.67
C ALA A 439 29.87 7.69 -3.15
N MET A 440 29.57 8.64 -2.27
CA MET A 440 29.52 10.07 -2.57
C MET A 440 30.61 10.82 -1.81
N THR A 441 31.23 11.82 -2.41
CA THR A 441 31.99 12.81 -1.64
C THR A 441 31.07 13.53 -0.65
N MET A 442 31.64 14.18 0.39
CA MET A 442 30.83 14.92 1.34
C MET A 442 30.06 16.08 0.69
N ASP A 443 30.61 16.68 -0.37
CA ASP A 443 29.95 17.76 -1.12
C ASP A 443 28.77 17.21 -1.94
N GLU A 444 28.95 16.07 -2.63
CA GLU A 444 27.87 15.38 -3.33
C GLU A 444 26.77 14.91 -2.36
N PHE A 445 27.15 14.43 -1.17
CA PHE A 445 26.19 14.08 -0.12
C PHE A 445 25.38 15.30 0.33
N GLU A 446 26.02 16.46 0.53
CA GLU A 446 25.32 17.69 0.91
C GLU A 446 24.31 18.12 -0.16
N GLU A 447 24.69 18.05 -1.44
CA GLU A 447 23.80 18.32 -2.56
C GLU A 447 22.60 17.35 -2.54
N GLN A 448 22.84 16.05 -2.43
CA GLN A 448 21.80 15.03 -2.35
C GLN A 448 20.89 15.19 -1.12
N TYR A 449 21.44 15.62 0.01
CA TYR A 449 20.68 15.90 1.21
C TYR A 449 19.66 17.02 0.98
N TYR A 450 20.09 18.16 0.45
CA TYR A 450 19.18 19.28 0.18
C TYR A 450 18.25 19.03 -1.01
N GLU A 451 18.66 18.25 -2.01
CA GLU A 451 17.80 17.79 -3.10
C GLU A 451 16.68 16.90 -2.54
N TYR A 452 17.01 15.94 -1.66
CA TYR A 452 16.05 15.06 -0.99
C TYR A 452 15.03 15.88 -0.19
N LEU A 453 15.48 16.86 0.60
CA LEU A 453 14.59 17.77 1.35
C LEU A 453 13.65 18.55 0.44
N THR A 454 14.15 19.03 -0.71
CA THR A 454 13.36 19.80 -1.69
C THR A 454 12.30 18.92 -2.34
N ARG A 455 12.74 17.79 -2.91
CA ARG A 455 11.88 16.85 -3.64
C ARG A 455 10.74 16.33 -2.78
N ARG A 456 10.99 16.09 -1.49
CA ARG A 456 10.01 15.58 -0.53
C ARG A 456 9.30 16.67 0.27
N ASN A 457 9.64 17.94 0.08
CA ASN A 457 9.07 19.09 0.77
C ASN A 457 9.18 18.98 2.31
N TYR A 458 10.40 18.74 2.81
CA TYR A 458 10.78 18.81 4.22
C TYR A 458 11.25 20.23 4.61
N PRO A 459 11.13 20.63 5.88
CA PRO A 459 11.50 21.98 6.33
C PRO A 459 13.03 22.18 6.36
N LYS A 460 13.57 22.79 5.29
CA LYS A 460 15.02 23.05 5.14
C LYS A 460 15.63 23.81 6.31
N ASP A 461 14.96 24.85 6.81
CA ASP A 461 15.50 25.69 7.89
C ASP A 461 15.71 24.89 9.19
N ARG A 462 14.80 23.95 9.49
CA ARG A 462 14.90 23.09 10.67
C ARG A 462 15.98 22.03 10.50
N LEU A 463 16.07 21.47 9.31
CA LEU A 463 16.94 20.33 8.97
C LEU A 463 18.28 20.75 8.36
N ALA A 464 18.65 22.03 8.45
CA ALA A 464 19.95 22.51 7.99
C ALA A 464 21.10 21.81 8.75
N ILE A 465 22.13 21.41 8.03
CA ILE A 465 23.29 20.67 8.57
C ILE A 465 24.59 21.44 8.34
N ASN A 466 25.58 21.21 9.21
CA ASN A 466 26.96 21.62 8.99
C ASN A 466 27.75 20.41 8.48
N ILE A 467 28.18 20.45 7.22
CA ILE A 467 28.78 19.29 6.56
C ILE A 467 30.07 18.79 7.24
N ARG A 468 30.86 19.67 7.86
CA ARG A 468 32.08 19.28 8.59
C ARG A 468 31.74 18.49 9.85
N THR A 469 30.71 18.92 10.58
CA THR A 469 30.23 18.26 11.79
C THR A 469 29.65 16.90 11.45
N VAL A 470 28.84 16.83 10.38
CA VAL A 470 28.30 15.58 9.85
C VAL A 470 29.43 14.63 9.44
N SER A 471 30.42 15.11 8.67
CA SER A 471 31.56 14.28 8.25
C SER A 471 32.31 13.68 9.43
N ASN A 472 32.57 14.47 10.48
CA ASN A 472 33.26 13.99 11.68
C ASN A 472 32.43 12.94 12.44
N HIS A 473 31.12 13.17 12.57
CA HIS A 473 30.21 12.22 13.20
C HIS A 473 30.18 10.89 12.44
N LEU A 474 29.96 10.95 11.12
CA LEU A 474 29.84 9.77 10.23
C LEU A 474 31.07 8.86 10.26
N ARG A 475 32.29 9.38 10.50
CA ARG A 475 33.51 8.57 10.59
C ARG A 475 33.59 7.63 11.80
N ASN A 476 32.67 7.78 12.76
CA ASN A 476 32.56 6.92 13.94
C ASN A 476 31.18 6.26 14.02
N SER A 477 30.29 6.53 13.06
CA SER A 477 28.93 6.01 13.04
C SER A 477 28.91 4.56 12.56
N GLN A 478 28.06 3.73 13.19
CA GLN A 478 27.81 2.38 12.71
C GLN A 478 27.10 2.42 11.34
N HIS A 479 27.31 1.39 10.52
CA HIS A 479 26.75 1.27 9.18
C HIS A 479 27.14 2.38 8.19
N VAL A 480 28.14 3.20 8.51
CA VAL A 480 28.66 4.23 7.61
C VAL A 480 30.12 3.94 7.32
N VAL A 481 30.45 3.85 6.04
CA VAL A 481 31.79 3.52 5.56
C VAL A 481 32.28 4.57 4.58
N PHE A 482 33.60 4.73 4.49
CA PHE A 482 34.25 5.53 3.47
C PHE A 482 35.22 4.67 2.67
N ASP A 483 35.19 4.83 1.36
CA ASP A 483 36.12 4.17 0.44
C ASP A 483 37.52 4.83 0.45
N LYS A 484 38.44 4.26 -0.34
CA LYS A 484 39.80 4.77 -0.53
C LYS A 484 39.89 6.23 -1.01
N ASP A 485 38.86 6.70 -1.72
CA ASP A 485 38.77 8.05 -2.28
C ASP A 485 38.04 9.00 -1.31
N ASN A 486 37.78 8.54 -0.07
CA ASN A 486 37.10 9.25 1.00
C ASN A 486 35.65 9.64 0.64
N ARG A 487 34.98 8.77 -0.13
CA ARG A 487 33.55 8.88 -0.44
C ARG A 487 32.73 8.03 0.54
N VAL A 488 31.65 8.60 1.06
CA VAL A 488 30.77 8.01 2.07
C VAL A 488 29.62 7.25 1.44
N ARG A 489 29.24 6.13 2.04
CA ARG A 489 27.96 5.45 1.79
C ARG A 489 27.45 4.72 3.03
N TYR A 490 26.19 4.33 2.96
CA TYR A 490 25.60 3.39 3.93
C TYR A 490 26.02 1.94 3.61
N CYS A 491 26.40 1.19 4.64
CA CYS A 491 26.77 -0.22 4.56
C CYS A 491 25.89 -1.04 5.52
N GLU A 492 25.08 -1.93 4.97
CA GLU A 492 24.11 -2.75 5.72
C GLU A 492 24.76 -3.80 6.64
N VAL A 493 26.08 -4.01 6.54
CA VAL A 493 26.79 -5.06 7.24
C VAL A 493 26.71 -4.91 8.75
N SER A 494 26.32 -5.99 9.42
CA SER A 494 26.42 -6.13 10.87
C SER A 494 27.89 -6.38 11.26
N PRO A 495 28.49 -5.56 12.14
CA PRO A 495 29.89 -5.72 12.53
C PRO A 495 30.19 -7.06 13.21
N GLN A 496 29.21 -7.68 13.87
CA GLN A 496 29.37 -8.99 14.52
C GLN A 496 29.91 -10.06 13.55
N ILE A 497 29.45 -10.04 12.29
CA ILE A 497 29.87 -11.02 11.28
C ILE A 497 31.39 -10.92 11.02
N ILE A 498 31.94 -9.70 11.03
CA ILE A 498 33.38 -9.46 10.84
C ILE A 498 34.19 -10.06 11.98
N TRP A 499 33.77 -9.81 13.22
CA TRP A 499 34.47 -10.30 14.41
C TRP A 499 34.40 -11.82 14.57
N GLU A 500 33.35 -12.47 14.07
CA GLU A 500 33.18 -13.92 14.15
C GLU A 500 33.92 -14.70 13.04
N ASN A 501 34.11 -14.09 11.86
CA ASN A 501 34.61 -14.80 10.68
C ASN A 501 36.06 -14.44 10.29
N ILE A 502 36.67 -13.41 10.89
CA ILE A 502 38.06 -13.02 10.68
C ILE A 502 38.94 -13.47 11.85
N ASP A 503 39.98 -14.25 11.56
CA ASP A 503 40.99 -14.66 12.53
C ASP A 503 42.07 -13.59 12.69
N PHE A 504 41.81 -12.60 13.55
CA PHE A 504 42.72 -11.49 13.84
C PHE A 504 44.03 -11.92 14.52
N ASN A 505 44.08 -13.10 15.15
CA ASN A 505 45.31 -13.58 15.81
C ASN A 505 46.47 -13.76 14.82
N ARG A 506 46.17 -13.95 13.54
CA ARG A 506 47.15 -14.08 12.45
C ARG A 506 48.02 -12.85 12.24
N TYR A 507 47.54 -11.68 12.65
CA TYR A 507 48.24 -10.41 12.48
C TYR A 507 48.78 -9.87 13.81
N LYS A 508 48.82 -10.71 14.86
CA LYS A 508 49.27 -10.30 16.18
C LYS A 508 50.69 -9.73 16.13
N ASP A 509 50.91 -8.65 16.89
CA ASP A 509 52.15 -7.92 17.04
C ASP A 509 52.65 -7.27 15.73
N THR A 510 51.72 -6.86 14.87
CA THR A 510 52.01 -6.16 13.61
C THR A 510 51.16 -4.89 13.42
N ILE A 511 51.70 -3.98 12.62
CA ILE A 511 51.01 -2.81 12.08
C ILE A 511 50.73 -3.08 10.61
N ILE A 512 49.45 -3.17 10.26
CA ILE A 512 48.99 -3.52 8.92
C ILE A 512 47.97 -2.51 8.39
N SER A 513 47.74 -2.55 7.09
CA SER A 513 46.57 -1.95 6.48
C SER A 513 45.39 -2.91 6.53
N ALA A 514 44.17 -2.39 6.70
CA ALA A 514 42.95 -3.17 6.55
C ALA A 514 42.79 -3.79 5.14
N GLU A 515 43.50 -3.25 4.13
CA GLU A 515 43.59 -3.86 2.79
C GLU A 515 44.19 -5.28 2.82
N LEU A 516 45.10 -5.57 3.75
CA LEU A 516 45.66 -6.91 3.91
C LEU A 516 44.56 -7.89 4.33
N ILE A 517 43.77 -7.52 5.33
CA ILE A 517 42.63 -8.33 5.80
C ILE A 517 41.59 -8.49 4.70
N TYR A 518 41.27 -7.41 3.98
CA TYR A 518 40.33 -7.44 2.87
C TYR A 518 40.74 -8.48 1.81
N ARG A 519 42.00 -8.49 1.40
CA ARG A 519 42.55 -9.45 0.44
C ARG A 519 42.52 -10.88 0.97
N ASP A 520 42.90 -11.09 2.23
CA ASP A 520 42.97 -12.42 2.85
C ASP A 520 41.56 -13.05 3.05
N TYR A 521 40.51 -12.21 3.07
CA TYR A 521 39.11 -12.61 3.28
C TYR A 521 38.18 -12.16 2.15
N ILE A 522 38.68 -12.08 0.91
CA ILE A 522 37.95 -11.52 -0.24
C ILE A 522 36.55 -12.11 -0.44
N GLU A 523 36.37 -13.42 -0.28
CA GLU A 523 35.06 -14.09 -0.42
C GLU A 523 34.02 -13.58 0.59
N LEU A 524 34.45 -13.36 1.84
CA LEU A 524 33.60 -12.80 2.90
C LEU A 524 33.26 -11.34 2.59
N MET A 525 34.23 -10.56 2.11
CA MET A 525 34.01 -9.16 1.74
C MET A 525 32.99 -9.04 0.60
N GLU A 526 33.10 -9.89 -0.42
CA GLU A 526 32.14 -9.95 -1.52
C GLU A 526 30.73 -10.36 -1.06
N GLU A 527 30.63 -11.31 -0.13
CA GLU A 527 29.35 -11.74 0.47
C GLU A 527 28.65 -10.59 1.19
N LEU A 528 29.42 -9.79 1.92
CA LEU A 528 28.95 -8.68 2.74
C LEU A 528 28.78 -7.36 1.98
N ASP A 529 29.17 -7.28 0.69
CA ASP A 529 29.27 -6.02 -0.08
C ASP A 529 30.21 -5.00 0.59
N ILE A 530 31.35 -5.46 1.09
CA ILE A 530 32.47 -4.59 1.49
C ILE A 530 33.37 -4.46 0.27
N ARG A 531 33.67 -3.22 -0.16
CA ARG A 531 34.23 -2.95 -1.50
C ARG A 531 35.74 -2.74 -1.52
N ASP A 532 36.33 -2.34 -0.40
CA ASP A 532 37.78 -2.19 -0.23
C ASP A 532 38.18 -2.29 1.25
N GLY A 533 39.49 -2.25 1.52
CA GLY A 533 40.02 -2.27 2.87
C GLY A 533 39.70 -1.01 3.68
N TYR A 534 39.40 0.12 3.04
CA TYR A 534 39.03 1.35 3.73
C TYR A 534 37.63 1.24 4.33
N GLU A 535 36.67 0.68 3.60
CA GLU A 535 35.35 0.41 4.15
C GLU A 535 35.42 -0.57 5.32
N LEU A 536 36.20 -1.65 5.18
CA LEU A 536 36.43 -2.61 6.26
C LEU A 536 37.02 -1.94 7.50
N PHE A 537 37.95 -1.00 7.32
CA PHE A 537 38.53 -0.22 8.42
C PHE A 537 37.45 0.53 9.21
N TYR A 538 36.47 1.17 8.56
CA TYR A 538 35.40 1.89 9.26
C TYR A 538 34.44 0.97 10.00
N ILE A 539 34.16 -0.22 9.44
CA ILE A 539 33.36 -1.25 10.12
C ILE A 539 34.08 -1.70 11.41
N ILE A 540 35.38 -1.99 11.33
CA ILE A 540 36.20 -2.36 12.49
C ILE A 540 36.25 -1.22 13.51
N LYS A 541 36.58 0.00 13.05
CA LYS A 541 36.76 1.18 13.91
C LYS A 541 35.49 1.54 14.68
N SER A 542 34.32 1.53 14.03
CA SER A 542 33.03 1.88 14.66
C SER A 542 32.50 0.79 15.60
N SER A 543 33.16 -0.36 15.67
CA SER A 543 32.72 -1.52 16.45
C SER A 543 33.83 -2.17 17.29
N LEU A 544 34.89 -1.42 17.60
CA LEU A 544 36.02 -1.91 18.42
C LEU A 544 35.60 -2.46 19.78
N GLU A 545 34.48 -1.98 20.34
CA GLU A 545 33.91 -2.48 21.59
C GLU A 545 33.49 -3.96 21.53
N ASN A 546 33.25 -4.51 20.33
CA ASN A 546 32.92 -5.92 20.12
C ASN A 546 34.14 -6.85 20.24
N TRP A 547 35.36 -6.30 20.30
CA TRP A 547 36.56 -7.10 20.53
C TRP A 547 36.69 -7.44 22.01
N HIS A 548 36.56 -8.73 22.33
CA HIS A 548 36.59 -9.23 23.71
C HIS A 548 37.76 -10.18 24.01
N ASN A 549 38.72 -10.33 23.08
CA ASN A 549 39.90 -11.16 23.31
C ASN A 549 40.83 -10.53 24.35
N LYS A 550 41.38 -11.34 25.26
CA LYS A 550 42.31 -10.89 26.30
C LYS A 550 43.79 -11.00 25.89
N ASP A 551 44.09 -11.61 24.75
CA ASP A 551 45.46 -11.94 24.35
C ASP A 551 46.23 -10.77 23.70
N PHE A 552 45.52 -9.79 23.12
CA PHE A 552 46.07 -8.53 22.59
C PHE A 552 44.95 -7.53 22.27
N ASP A 553 45.30 -6.24 22.24
CA ASP A 553 44.39 -5.15 21.88
C ASP A 553 44.46 -4.82 20.38
N ILE A 554 43.34 -4.35 19.83
CA ILE A 554 43.24 -3.83 18.46
C ILE A 554 42.97 -2.33 18.52
N SER A 555 43.75 -1.55 17.78
CA SER A 555 43.52 -0.11 17.67
C SER A 555 43.66 0.40 16.24
N CYS A 556 42.86 1.40 15.89
CA CYS A 556 42.86 2.04 14.58
C CYS A 556 43.67 3.35 14.64
N ARG A 557 44.67 3.51 13.75
CA ARG A 557 45.45 4.75 13.59
C ARG A 557 44.94 5.56 12.39
N ARG A 558 45.85 6.09 11.56
CA ARG A 558 45.52 6.80 10.33
C ARG A 558 44.89 5.82 9.35
N VAL A 559 43.72 6.14 8.82
CA VAL A 559 43.02 5.29 7.84
C VAL A 559 43.96 4.92 6.69
N PRO A 560 44.06 3.63 6.28
CA PRO A 560 43.36 2.44 6.80
C PRO A 560 44.24 1.55 7.72
N VAL A 561 45.15 2.13 8.52
CA VAL A 561 46.14 1.42 9.34
C VAL A 561 45.56 0.92 10.67
N ILE A 562 45.74 -0.37 10.94
CA ILE A 562 45.35 -1.09 12.15
C ILE A 562 46.61 -1.58 12.87
N VAL A 563 46.64 -1.41 14.19
CA VAL A 563 47.66 -1.97 15.07
C VAL A 563 47.04 -3.12 15.85
N LEU A 564 47.65 -4.29 15.77
CA LEU A 564 47.22 -5.49 16.49
C LEU A 564 48.34 -5.88 17.48
N GLY A 565 48.11 -5.72 18.77
CA GLY A 565 49.13 -5.97 19.81
C GLY A 565 50.26 -4.94 19.80
N ASP A 566 51.49 -5.41 20.00
CA ASP A 566 52.67 -4.56 20.25
C ASP A 566 53.48 -4.22 18.98
N GLY A 567 52.80 -4.08 17.84
CA GLY A 567 53.43 -3.83 16.54
C GLY A 567 54.30 -2.55 16.48
N ASP A 568 55.41 -2.62 15.74
CA ASP A 568 56.44 -1.56 15.65
C ASP A 568 56.95 -1.40 14.21
N GLU A 569 56.72 -0.22 13.62
CA GLU A 569 57.07 0.09 12.22
C GLU A 569 58.58 0.04 11.95
N ALA A 570 59.42 0.48 12.90
CA ALA A 570 60.87 0.48 12.72
C ALA A 570 61.41 -0.95 12.75
N LYS A 571 60.92 -1.78 13.68
CA LYS A 571 61.27 -3.20 13.74
C LYS A 571 60.78 -3.93 12.49
N GLN A 572 59.52 -3.74 12.09
CA GLN A 572 58.96 -4.35 10.88
C GLN A 572 59.76 -3.98 9.62
N ALA A 573 60.13 -2.70 9.48
CA ALA A 573 60.90 -2.23 8.34
C ALA A 573 62.30 -2.83 8.28
N LEU A 574 63.03 -2.77 9.39
CA LEU A 574 64.39 -3.32 9.46
C LEU A 574 64.39 -4.84 9.28
N HIS A 575 63.38 -5.52 9.84
CA HIS A 575 63.22 -6.97 9.70
C HIS A 575 63.01 -7.36 8.24
N LEU A 576 62.08 -6.71 7.54
CA LEU A 576 61.86 -6.95 6.12
C LEU A 576 63.11 -6.65 5.28
N LEU A 577 63.85 -5.57 5.60
CA LEU A 577 65.07 -5.25 4.86
C LEU A 577 66.12 -6.36 4.98
N LYS A 578 66.30 -6.90 6.19
CA LYS A 578 67.23 -8.02 6.44
C LYS A 578 66.88 -9.25 5.61
N GLU A 579 65.59 -9.52 5.42
CA GLU A 579 65.16 -10.67 4.62
C GLU A 579 65.49 -10.52 3.14
N ILE A 580 65.22 -9.35 2.56
CA ILE A 580 65.16 -9.19 1.10
C ILE A 580 66.37 -8.48 0.50
N SER A 581 67.26 -7.93 1.34
CA SER A 581 68.48 -7.25 0.90
C SER A 581 69.48 -8.20 0.18
N PRO A 582 70.20 -7.73 -0.86
CA PRO A 582 70.12 -6.40 -1.46
C PRO A 582 68.85 -6.26 -2.31
N ILE A 583 68.22 -5.09 -2.25
CA ILE A 583 67.02 -4.76 -3.03
C ILE A 583 67.07 -3.31 -3.47
N ASP A 584 66.52 -3.00 -4.64
CA ASP A 584 66.40 -1.63 -5.10
C ASP A 584 65.38 -0.84 -4.26
N PHE A 585 65.45 0.48 -4.37
CA PHE A 585 64.57 1.38 -3.63
C PHE A 585 63.08 1.05 -3.80
N PHE A 586 62.61 0.81 -5.03
CA PHE A 586 61.19 0.58 -5.29
C PHE A 586 60.78 -0.83 -4.87
N GLY A 587 61.62 -1.83 -5.15
CA GLY A 587 61.37 -3.22 -4.76
C GLY A 587 61.18 -3.38 -3.25
N TYR A 588 61.88 -2.61 -2.41
CA TYR A 588 61.68 -2.66 -0.96
C TYR A 588 60.26 -2.26 -0.55
N TYR A 589 59.76 -1.13 -1.05
CA TYR A 589 58.44 -0.63 -0.67
C TYR A 589 57.30 -1.46 -1.26
N GLU A 590 57.51 -2.05 -2.44
CA GLU A 590 56.60 -3.04 -3.00
C GLU A 590 56.50 -4.28 -2.10
N ALA A 591 57.64 -4.81 -1.63
CA ALA A 591 57.66 -5.91 -0.68
C ALA A 591 56.99 -5.57 0.67
N TYR A 592 57.15 -4.32 1.13
CA TYR A 592 56.52 -3.85 2.36
C TYR A 592 55.00 -3.76 2.21
N GLU A 593 54.51 -3.24 1.08
CA GLU A 593 53.09 -3.23 0.74
C GLU A 593 52.55 -4.65 0.64
N GLU A 594 53.25 -5.57 -0.04
CA GLU A 594 52.80 -6.94 -0.21
C GLU A 594 52.60 -7.64 1.15
N ARG A 595 53.54 -7.46 2.07
CA ARG A 595 53.53 -8.12 3.38
C ARG A 595 52.56 -7.50 4.39
N TYR A 596 52.50 -6.17 4.47
CA TYR A 596 51.74 -5.47 5.51
C TYR A 596 50.52 -4.70 4.98
N GLY A 597 50.32 -4.66 3.66
CA GLY A 597 49.25 -3.91 2.99
C GLY A 597 49.45 -2.39 2.96
N VAL A 598 50.62 -1.89 3.38
CA VAL A 598 50.87 -0.45 3.57
C VAL A 598 51.49 0.19 2.31
N ARG A 599 50.63 0.76 1.45
CA ARG A 599 51.01 1.44 0.19
C ARG A 599 51.98 2.61 0.31
N SER A 600 51.84 3.42 1.36
CA SER A 600 52.59 4.67 1.51
C SER A 600 53.76 4.56 2.49
N ALA A 601 54.38 3.39 2.59
CA ALA A 601 55.48 3.13 3.53
C ALA A 601 56.70 4.04 3.27
N ASN A 602 56.93 4.45 2.02
CA ASN A 602 57.99 5.42 1.65
C ASN A 602 57.75 6.85 2.15
N GLY A 603 56.52 7.18 2.56
CA GLY A 603 56.17 8.45 3.19
C GLY A 603 56.19 8.41 4.71
N ASN A 604 56.44 7.24 5.31
CA ASN A 604 56.51 7.08 6.75
C ASN A 604 57.93 7.43 7.23
N SER A 605 58.04 8.47 8.07
CA SER A 605 59.33 8.94 8.60
C SER A 605 60.03 7.94 9.51
N VAL A 606 59.29 7.07 10.19
CA VAL A 606 59.83 6.00 11.05
C VAL A 606 60.50 4.93 10.18
N ILE A 607 59.80 4.48 9.14
CA ILE A 607 60.32 3.48 8.19
C ILE A 607 61.52 4.06 7.44
N THR A 608 61.35 5.19 6.76
CA THR A 608 62.42 5.81 5.96
C THR A 608 63.63 6.20 6.79
N GLY A 609 63.43 6.76 8.00
CA GLY A 609 64.50 7.11 8.93
C GLY A 609 65.29 5.90 9.42
N THR A 610 64.61 4.77 9.64
CA THR A 610 65.27 3.51 10.03
C THR A 610 66.10 2.93 8.88
N LEU A 611 65.58 3.01 7.65
CA LEU A 611 66.23 2.43 6.46
C LEU A 611 67.33 3.32 5.86
N ALA A 612 67.34 4.62 6.16
CA ALA A 612 68.29 5.59 5.60
C ALA A 612 69.75 5.19 5.78
N ASN A 613 70.07 4.52 6.90
CA ASN A 613 71.42 4.06 7.21
C ASN A 613 71.92 2.93 6.28
N TYR A 614 71.04 2.31 5.50
CA TYR A 614 71.34 1.16 4.64
C TYR A 614 71.20 1.48 3.14
N TYR A 615 70.96 2.75 2.78
CA TYR A 615 70.73 3.15 1.40
C TYR A 615 72.03 3.63 0.73
N LEU A 616 72.46 2.94 -0.33
CA LEU A 616 73.66 3.26 -1.10
C LEU A 616 73.38 3.11 -2.60
N ASN A 617 73.65 4.16 -3.38
CA ASN A 617 73.59 4.16 -4.86
C ASN A 617 72.29 3.61 -5.50
N GLY A 618 71.12 3.83 -4.88
CA GLY A 618 69.83 3.37 -5.44
C GLY A 618 69.32 2.05 -4.88
N GLU A 619 70.11 1.39 -4.02
CA GLU A 619 69.77 0.11 -3.42
C GLU A 619 69.86 0.17 -1.89
N TYR A 620 69.00 -0.59 -1.22
CA TYR A 620 69.14 -0.88 0.19
C TYR A 620 69.99 -2.13 0.38
N SER A 621 71.16 -1.94 0.96
CA SER A 621 72.12 -3.00 1.27
C SER A 621 72.46 -2.96 2.75
N ILE A 622 72.21 -4.06 3.44
CA ILE A 622 72.66 -4.28 4.81
C ILE A 622 73.70 -5.40 4.81
N ASP A 623 74.81 -5.19 5.52
CA ASP A 623 75.79 -6.26 5.75
C ASP A 623 75.11 -7.36 6.54
N VAL A 624 74.66 -8.36 5.80
CA VAL A 624 73.88 -9.48 6.32
C VAL A 624 74.78 -10.38 7.14
N THR A 625 74.36 -10.63 8.39
CA THR A 625 75.15 -11.45 9.31
C THR A 625 75.13 -12.89 8.82
N SER A 626 76.28 -13.57 8.87
CA SER A 626 76.33 -15.00 8.58
C SER A 626 75.76 -15.79 9.75
N MET A 627 74.96 -16.80 9.45
CA MET A 627 74.52 -17.77 10.45
C MET A 627 75.71 -18.56 10.98
N ASP A 628 75.78 -18.78 12.30
CA ASP A 628 76.78 -19.66 12.89
C ASP A 628 76.60 -21.09 12.34
N ASN A 629 77.69 -21.83 12.20
CA ASN A 629 77.65 -23.16 11.57
C ASN A 629 76.85 -24.18 12.40
N GLU A 630 76.86 -24.08 13.72
CA GLU A 630 76.13 -25.00 14.59
C GLU A 630 74.62 -24.72 14.51
N ASP A 631 74.25 -23.44 14.54
CA ASP A 631 72.87 -22.99 14.36
C ASP A 631 72.35 -23.30 12.95
N ALA A 632 73.16 -23.10 11.92
CA ALA A 632 72.83 -23.42 10.54
C ALA A 632 72.50 -24.91 10.35
N MET A 633 73.25 -25.81 11.00
CA MET A 633 72.96 -27.25 10.98
C MET A 633 71.65 -27.58 11.69
N LYS A 634 71.41 -26.99 12.87
CA LYS A 634 70.16 -27.21 13.64
C LYS A 634 68.93 -26.65 12.91
N LEU A 635 69.03 -25.43 12.38
CA LEU A 635 67.97 -24.77 11.65
C LEU A 635 67.66 -25.51 10.35
N LYS A 636 68.67 -25.93 9.59
CA LYS A 636 68.47 -26.75 8.38
C LYS A 636 67.71 -28.05 8.70
N LEU A 637 68.06 -28.70 9.81
CA LEU A 637 67.36 -29.91 10.26
C LEU A 637 65.90 -29.60 10.64
N ALA A 638 65.64 -28.49 11.32
CA ALA A 638 64.28 -28.08 11.68
C ALA A 638 63.43 -27.68 10.46
N LEU A 639 64.00 -26.89 9.54
CA LEU A 639 63.35 -26.49 8.30
C LEU A 639 63.02 -27.68 7.40
N SER A 640 63.77 -28.79 7.50
CA SER A 640 63.49 -30.00 6.72
C SER A 640 62.17 -30.70 7.10
N GLN A 641 61.56 -30.33 8.24
CA GLN A 641 60.31 -30.89 8.71
C GLN A 641 59.09 -30.46 7.89
N LYS A 642 59.14 -29.28 7.25
CA LYS A 642 58.11 -28.82 6.30
C LYS A 642 58.74 -28.42 4.98
N LYS A 643 57.96 -28.52 3.91
CA LYS A 643 58.43 -28.23 2.54
C LYS A 643 58.29 -26.76 2.16
N PHE A 644 57.42 -26.04 2.85
CA PHE A 644 57.11 -24.63 2.66
C PHE A 644 56.91 -24.00 4.03
N TRP A 645 57.44 -22.79 4.21
CA TRP A 645 57.38 -22.05 5.46
C TRP A 645 57.00 -20.61 5.17
N PHE A 646 56.08 -20.05 5.96
CA PHE A 646 55.86 -18.61 5.97
C PHE A 646 56.87 -17.93 6.88
N ILE A 647 57.20 -16.69 6.56
CA ILE A 647 58.30 -15.98 7.18
C ILE A 647 58.16 -15.82 8.69
N ASP A 648 56.95 -15.61 9.20
CA ASP A 648 56.62 -15.53 10.62
C ASP A 648 56.93 -16.86 11.36
N GLU A 649 56.66 -18.00 10.72
CA GLU A 649 57.03 -19.31 11.27
C GLU A 649 58.54 -19.48 11.30
N VAL A 650 59.24 -19.03 10.26
CA VAL A 650 60.71 -19.09 10.15
C VAL A 650 61.34 -18.19 11.22
N GLU A 651 60.83 -16.99 11.44
CA GLU A 651 61.29 -16.04 12.47
C GLU A 651 61.21 -16.64 13.87
N LYS A 652 60.08 -17.27 14.19
CA LYS A 652 59.88 -17.94 15.47
C LYS A 652 60.84 -19.12 15.63
N LEU A 653 60.93 -19.97 14.61
CA LEU A 653 61.82 -21.13 14.60
C LEU A 653 63.29 -20.71 14.74
N PHE A 654 63.68 -19.64 14.04
CA PHE A 654 65.00 -19.05 14.12
C PHE A 654 65.31 -18.58 15.54
N SER A 655 64.39 -17.84 16.17
CA SER A 655 64.56 -17.31 17.53
C SER A 655 64.67 -18.42 18.59
N GLU A 656 64.00 -19.55 18.37
CA GLU A 656 64.03 -20.69 19.30
C GLU A 656 65.29 -21.56 19.14
N ILE A 657 65.81 -21.70 17.92
CA ILE A 657 66.90 -22.64 17.60
C ILE A 657 68.27 -21.97 17.57
N CYS A 658 68.35 -20.77 17.02
CA CYS A 658 69.60 -20.07 16.76
C CYS A 658 70.00 -19.26 18.00
N ILE A 659 70.75 -19.88 18.91
CA ILE A 659 71.19 -19.26 20.17
C ILE A 659 72.54 -18.54 19.99
N ASN A 660 73.35 -18.99 19.02
CA ASN A 660 74.70 -18.48 18.75
C ASN A 660 74.72 -17.43 17.62
N SER A 661 73.65 -17.33 16.84
CA SER A 661 73.46 -16.39 15.73
C SER A 661 72.57 -15.24 16.16
N SER A 662 72.89 -14.01 15.74
CA SER A 662 71.98 -12.89 15.90
C SER A 662 70.75 -13.07 14.99
N GLN A 663 69.63 -12.42 15.36
CA GLN A 663 68.43 -12.36 14.50
C GLN A 663 68.74 -11.84 13.08
N ASP A 664 69.81 -11.05 12.95
CA ASP A 664 70.26 -10.45 11.70
C ASP A 664 70.83 -11.48 10.70
N ALA A 665 71.07 -12.72 11.15
CA ALA A 665 71.40 -13.84 10.28
C ALA A 665 70.18 -14.46 9.58
N LEU A 666 68.97 -13.99 9.85
CA LEU A 666 67.76 -14.32 9.08
C LEU A 666 67.70 -13.49 7.79
N ASN A 667 68.39 -13.96 6.75
CA ASN A 667 68.49 -13.23 5.49
C ASN A 667 68.67 -14.16 4.27
N LYS A 668 68.38 -13.65 3.07
CA LYS A 668 68.42 -14.42 1.82
C LYS A 668 69.76 -15.10 1.55
N ALA A 669 70.87 -14.41 1.85
CA ALA A 669 72.21 -14.96 1.64
C ALA A 669 72.52 -16.14 2.57
N ALA A 670 72.14 -16.04 3.85
CA ALA A 670 72.32 -17.10 4.83
C ALA A 670 71.46 -18.33 4.51
N PHE A 671 70.18 -18.14 4.16
CA PHE A 671 69.28 -19.25 3.79
C PHE A 671 69.71 -19.94 2.50
N LYS A 672 70.22 -19.19 1.51
CA LYS A 672 70.77 -19.77 0.28
C LYS A 672 71.97 -20.68 0.54
N ARG A 673 72.84 -20.35 1.51
CA ARG A 673 73.99 -21.19 1.89
C ARG A 673 73.59 -22.52 2.52
N ILE A 674 72.46 -22.57 3.23
CA ILE A 674 71.94 -23.80 3.82
C ILE A 674 71.01 -24.60 2.87
N GLY A 675 70.71 -24.06 1.68
CA GLY A 675 69.97 -24.74 0.61
C GLY A 675 68.48 -24.38 0.53
N TYR A 676 68.10 -23.17 0.94
CA TYR A 676 66.72 -22.70 0.87
C TYR A 676 66.62 -21.37 0.10
N SER A 677 65.58 -21.24 -0.72
CA SER A 677 65.22 -20.00 -1.40
C SER A 677 64.31 -19.16 -0.50
N LEU A 678 64.83 -18.06 0.03
CA LEU A 678 64.03 -17.06 0.75
C LEU A 678 63.44 -16.05 -0.25
N ASN A 679 62.12 -16.07 -0.36
CA ASN A 679 61.32 -15.11 -1.11
C ASN A 679 60.64 -14.13 -0.13
N ILE A 680 60.02 -13.08 -0.66
CA ILE A 680 59.26 -12.12 0.15
C ILE A 680 58.11 -12.88 0.84
N GLY A 681 58.14 -12.94 2.16
CA GLY A 681 57.06 -13.53 2.98
C GLY A 681 57.09 -15.05 3.13
N TYR A 682 57.94 -15.79 2.40
CA TYR A 682 57.98 -17.26 2.47
C TYR A 682 59.30 -17.88 2.04
N LEU A 683 59.49 -19.15 2.40
CA LEU A 683 60.70 -19.92 2.21
C LEU A 683 60.37 -21.35 1.71
N TYR A 684 61.16 -21.85 0.76
CA TYR A 684 61.12 -23.24 0.29
C TYR A 684 62.52 -23.76 -0.03
N ASN A 685 62.67 -25.07 -0.21
CA ASN A 685 63.96 -25.69 -0.54
C ASN A 685 64.41 -25.28 -1.96
N ASP A 686 65.69 -24.89 -2.11
CA ASP A 686 66.26 -24.44 -3.40
C ASP A 686 66.26 -25.55 -4.47
N ASP A 687 66.16 -26.83 -4.08
CA ASP A 687 66.07 -28.00 -4.97
C ASP A 687 64.82 -27.99 -5.88
N TYR A 688 63.79 -27.21 -5.55
CA TYR A 688 62.63 -27.01 -6.42
C TYR A 688 62.94 -26.05 -7.59
N GLY A 689 63.94 -25.18 -7.43
CA GLY A 689 64.38 -24.18 -8.42
C GLY A 689 63.44 -22.96 -8.54
N THR A 690 62.13 -23.18 -8.68
CA THR A 690 61.12 -22.12 -8.69
C THR A 690 59.93 -22.50 -7.81
N VAL A 691 59.20 -21.49 -7.33
CA VAL A 691 57.99 -21.72 -6.52
C VAL A 691 56.87 -22.43 -7.31
N VAL A 692 56.80 -22.20 -8.63
CA VAL A 692 55.85 -22.90 -9.52
C VAL A 692 56.17 -24.39 -9.58
N ASN A 693 57.46 -24.75 -9.70
CA ASN A 693 57.88 -26.15 -9.65
C ASN A 693 57.60 -26.79 -8.29
N PHE A 694 57.67 -26.02 -7.19
CA PHE A 694 57.23 -26.49 -5.89
C PHE A 694 55.73 -26.82 -5.90
N TYR A 695 54.88 -25.91 -6.40
CA TYR A 695 53.44 -26.18 -6.52
C TYR A 695 53.17 -27.42 -7.36
N ASP A 696 53.82 -27.55 -8.52
CA ASP A 696 53.63 -28.71 -9.40
C ASP A 696 54.03 -30.04 -8.73
N ARG A 697 55.14 -30.08 -7.98
CA ARG A 697 55.64 -31.30 -7.34
C ARG A 697 54.90 -31.66 -6.06
N GLU A 698 54.47 -30.68 -5.27
CA GLU A 698 53.98 -30.89 -3.90
C GLU A 698 52.47 -30.70 -3.73
N ILE A 699 51.85 -29.93 -4.63
CA ILE A 699 50.43 -29.57 -4.54
C ILE A 699 49.69 -30.16 -5.73
N PHE A 700 50.06 -29.78 -6.95
CA PHE A 700 49.43 -30.26 -8.18
C PHE A 700 49.87 -31.67 -8.61
N SER A 701 50.53 -32.42 -7.71
CA SER A 701 50.81 -33.85 -7.89
C SER A 701 49.76 -34.77 -7.26
N LYS A 702 48.82 -34.23 -6.48
CA LYS A 702 47.79 -35.00 -5.78
C LYS A 702 46.58 -35.29 -6.69
N GLU A 703 46.08 -36.52 -6.68
CA GLU A 703 44.86 -36.87 -7.43
C GLU A 703 43.61 -36.11 -6.92
N ILE A 704 43.55 -35.82 -5.62
CA ILE A 704 42.55 -34.98 -4.95
C ILE A 704 43.28 -33.87 -4.19
N LEU A 705 42.93 -32.63 -4.51
CA LEU A 705 43.51 -31.41 -3.96
C LEU A 705 42.43 -30.63 -3.21
N ASP A 706 42.38 -30.78 -1.90
CA ASP A 706 41.56 -29.94 -1.03
C ASP A 706 42.36 -28.71 -0.57
N LEU A 707 42.08 -27.54 -1.15
CA LEU A 707 42.79 -26.30 -0.80
C LEU A 707 42.46 -25.82 0.62
N ASN A 708 41.39 -26.30 1.25
CA ASN A 708 41.07 -25.95 2.63
C ASN A 708 42.07 -26.55 3.63
N GLU A 709 42.82 -27.58 3.24
CA GLU A 709 43.90 -28.18 4.04
C GLU A 709 45.19 -27.35 4.03
N TYR A 710 45.29 -26.38 3.12
CA TYR A 710 46.46 -25.54 2.96
C TYR A 710 46.28 -24.20 3.69
N ASP A 711 47.40 -23.60 4.05
CA ASP A 711 47.39 -22.26 4.60
C ASP A 711 46.81 -21.27 3.56
N ARG A 712 45.78 -20.50 3.95
CA ARG A 712 45.13 -19.50 3.08
C ARG A 712 46.12 -18.50 2.49
N ARG A 713 47.20 -18.18 3.21
CA ARG A 713 48.26 -17.28 2.74
C ARG A 713 48.95 -17.79 1.48
N LEU A 714 49.02 -19.11 1.29
CA LEU A 714 49.57 -19.73 0.09
C LEU A 714 48.66 -19.50 -1.12
N LEU A 715 47.35 -19.60 -0.88
CA LEU A 715 46.32 -19.60 -1.94
C LEU A 715 46.13 -18.24 -2.58
N VAL A 716 46.38 -17.16 -1.83
CA VAL A 716 46.29 -15.77 -2.29
C VAL A 716 47.57 -15.26 -2.93
N LEU A 717 48.63 -16.09 -3.01
CA LEU A 717 49.84 -15.69 -3.72
C LEU A 717 49.52 -15.56 -5.22
N PRO A 718 49.88 -14.44 -5.89
CA PRO A 718 49.62 -14.27 -7.32
C PRO A 718 50.21 -15.39 -8.18
N SER A 719 51.37 -15.92 -7.75
CA SER A 719 52.02 -17.07 -8.40
C SER A 719 51.21 -18.36 -8.29
N PHE A 720 50.50 -18.57 -7.18
CA PHE A 720 49.66 -19.74 -6.97
C PHE A 720 48.34 -19.61 -7.75
N GLU A 721 47.67 -18.46 -7.67
CA GLU A 721 46.41 -18.20 -8.40
C GLU A 721 46.59 -18.38 -9.90
N SER A 722 47.67 -17.84 -10.46
CA SER A 722 48.02 -17.99 -11.88
C SER A 722 48.28 -19.45 -12.26
N ALA A 723 49.00 -20.19 -11.42
CA ALA A 723 49.27 -21.61 -11.66
C ALA A 723 47.98 -22.46 -11.59
N LEU A 724 47.13 -22.25 -10.57
CA LEU A 724 45.86 -22.96 -10.43
C LEU A 724 44.89 -22.64 -11.58
N TYR A 725 44.81 -21.37 -12.00
CA TYR A 725 43.98 -20.98 -13.14
C TYR A 725 44.37 -21.73 -14.41
N LYS A 726 45.68 -21.81 -14.69
CA LYS A 726 46.20 -22.56 -15.84
C LYS A 726 45.79 -24.05 -15.76
N LYS A 727 45.98 -24.68 -14.60
CA LYS A 727 45.62 -26.09 -14.35
C LYS A 727 44.13 -26.37 -14.55
N ARG A 728 43.25 -25.42 -14.17
CA ARG A 728 41.80 -25.52 -14.39
C ARG A 728 41.43 -25.41 -15.87
N MET A 729 42.03 -24.48 -16.61
CA MET A 729 41.71 -24.27 -18.03
C MET A 729 42.23 -25.39 -18.92
N GLU A 730 43.31 -26.06 -18.51
CA GLU A 730 43.86 -27.25 -19.17
C GLU A 730 43.10 -28.55 -18.81
N LEU A 731 42.02 -28.46 -18.02
CA LEU A 731 41.23 -29.59 -17.49
C LEU A 731 42.06 -30.62 -16.70
N GLU A 732 43.26 -30.24 -16.24
CA GLU A 732 44.07 -31.09 -15.36
C GLU A 732 43.39 -31.27 -14.00
N TYR A 733 42.73 -30.21 -13.52
CA TYR A 733 41.97 -30.19 -12.26
C TYR A 733 40.57 -29.62 -12.45
N ILE A 734 39.58 -30.38 -12.01
CA ILE A 734 38.17 -29.99 -12.00
C ILE A 734 37.71 -29.79 -10.56
N GLU A 735 37.08 -28.66 -10.28
CA GLU A 735 36.56 -28.35 -8.95
C GLU A 735 35.28 -29.16 -8.69
N VAL A 736 35.26 -30.00 -7.66
CA VAL A 736 34.13 -30.88 -7.31
C VAL A 736 33.31 -30.37 -6.13
N ALA A 737 33.90 -29.52 -5.29
CA ALA A 737 33.28 -28.78 -4.20
C ALA A 737 34.09 -27.48 -4.00
N PRO A 738 33.58 -26.46 -3.29
CA PRO A 738 34.31 -25.22 -3.08
C PRO A 738 35.73 -25.50 -2.58
N LYS A 739 36.74 -25.04 -3.33
CA LYS A 739 38.18 -25.23 -3.03
C LYS A 739 38.68 -26.67 -3.08
N VAL A 740 37.87 -27.64 -3.49
CA VAL A 740 38.26 -29.06 -3.65
C VAL A 740 38.34 -29.40 -5.13
N TYR A 741 39.54 -29.74 -5.58
CA TYR A 741 39.86 -30.06 -6.97
C TYR A 741 40.24 -31.52 -7.12
N VAL A 742 39.86 -32.13 -8.23
CA VAL A 742 40.14 -33.54 -8.52
C VAL A 742 40.70 -33.63 -9.93
N THR A 743 41.71 -34.47 -10.12
CA THR A 743 42.27 -34.73 -11.44
C THR A 743 41.27 -35.45 -12.33
N LEU A 744 41.36 -35.26 -13.64
CA LEU A 744 40.44 -35.91 -14.59
C LEU A 744 40.42 -37.44 -14.45
N ASN A 745 41.59 -38.05 -14.20
CA ASN A 745 41.71 -39.50 -13.97
C ASN A 745 40.96 -39.95 -12.71
N GLU A 746 41.07 -39.19 -11.62
CA GLU A 746 40.43 -39.52 -10.36
C GLU A 746 38.91 -39.25 -10.42
N LEU A 747 38.50 -38.23 -11.19
CA LEU A 747 37.09 -37.98 -11.47
C LEU A 747 36.43 -39.17 -12.20
N ASP A 748 37.14 -39.79 -13.15
CA ASP A 748 36.68 -41.01 -13.81
C ASP A 748 36.57 -42.18 -12.81
N LYS A 749 37.53 -42.38 -11.91
CA LYS A 749 37.42 -43.43 -10.88
C LYS A 749 36.24 -43.21 -9.92
N ILE A 750 36.05 -41.98 -9.42
CA ILE A 750 35.05 -41.68 -8.40
C ILE A 750 33.64 -41.63 -8.98
N TYR A 751 33.46 -40.92 -10.10
CA TYR A 751 32.16 -40.61 -10.70
C TYR A 751 31.89 -41.41 -11.99
N GLY A 752 32.89 -42.05 -12.58
CA GLY A 752 32.80 -42.67 -13.91
C GLY A 752 32.79 -41.66 -15.06
N LEU A 753 33.22 -40.42 -14.81
CA LEU A 753 33.23 -39.32 -15.78
C LEU A 753 34.52 -39.33 -16.59
N THR A 754 34.43 -39.76 -17.85
CA THR A 754 35.59 -39.76 -18.77
C THR A 754 35.84 -38.36 -19.35
N PRO A 755 37.01 -38.11 -19.97
CA PRO A 755 37.25 -36.86 -20.70
C PRO A 755 36.17 -36.58 -21.75
N GLU A 756 35.66 -37.61 -22.44
CA GLU A 756 34.55 -37.43 -23.39
C GLU A 756 33.25 -37.01 -22.72
N ASP A 757 32.94 -37.51 -21.51
CA ASP A 757 31.76 -37.09 -20.77
C ASP A 757 31.85 -35.62 -20.35
N VAL A 758 33.02 -35.17 -19.89
CA VAL A 758 33.27 -33.77 -19.54
C VAL A 758 33.05 -32.86 -20.75
N HIS A 759 33.64 -33.19 -21.90
CA HIS A 759 33.43 -32.44 -23.13
C HIS A 759 31.98 -32.51 -23.62
N LYS A 760 31.29 -33.64 -23.42
CA LYS A 760 29.86 -33.77 -23.74
C LYS A 760 29.00 -32.84 -22.89
N LEU A 761 29.29 -32.70 -21.60
CA LEU A 761 28.62 -31.74 -20.70
C LEU A 761 28.88 -30.29 -21.14
N GLN A 762 30.13 -29.95 -21.43
CA GLN A 762 30.53 -28.63 -21.94
C GLN A 762 29.85 -28.28 -23.26
N TRP A 763 29.78 -29.25 -24.19
CA TRP A 763 29.09 -29.08 -25.45
C TRP A 763 27.57 -28.96 -25.26
N TRP A 764 26.98 -29.79 -24.41
CA TRP A 764 25.54 -29.81 -24.14
C TRP A 764 25.05 -28.46 -23.59
N ILE A 765 25.75 -27.88 -22.61
CA ILE A 765 25.33 -26.59 -22.05
C ILE A 765 25.41 -25.47 -23.08
N CYS A 766 26.31 -25.56 -24.07
CA CYS A 766 26.37 -24.63 -25.19
C CYS A 766 25.13 -24.71 -26.09
N GLN A 767 24.37 -25.82 -26.08
CA GLN A 767 23.11 -25.97 -26.82
C GLN A 767 21.87 -25.53 -26.03
N CYS A 768 21.96 -25.31 -24.71
CA CYS A 768 20.81 -24.88 -23.91
C CYS A 768 20.42 -23.43 -24.19
N ASP A 769 19.13 -23.14 -24.36
CA ASP A 769 18.64 -21.78 -24.62
C ASP A 769 18.57 -20.90 -23.35
N ASP A 770 18.88 -21.44 -22.18
CA ASP A 770 18.87 -20.70 -20.93
C ASP A 770 19.87 -19.53 -20.99
N LYS A 771 19.36 -18.32 -20.76
CA LYS A 771 20.15 -17.09 -20.83
C LYS A 771 21.16 -16.98 -19.69
N TYR A 772 20.68 -17.22 -18.47
CA TYR A 772 21.47 -17.27 -17.24
C TYR A 772 21.26 -18.64 -16.62
N PHE A 773 22.36 -19.27 -16.20
CA PHE A 773 22.28 -20.63 -15.71
C PHE A 773 23.39 -21.00 -14.77
N ASN A 774 23.17 -22.06 -14.02
CA ASN A 774 24.20 -22.92 -13.45
C ASN A 774 23.65 -24.35 -13.45
N ALA A 775 24.35 -25.31 -12.85
CA ALA A 775 23.85 -26.67 -12.82
C ALA A 775 22.50 -26.79 -12.11
N HIS A 776 22.28 -26.04 -11.01
CA HIS A 776 21.02 -26.04 -10.27
C HIS A 776 19.84 -25.68 -11.18
N SER A 777 19.95 -24.56 -11.89
CA SER A 777 18.86 -24.04 -12.72
C SER A 777 18.52 -24.94 -13.92
N VAL A 778 19.51 -25.67 -14.46
CA VAL A 778 19.33 -26.56 -15.64
C VAL A 778 19.26 -28.04 -15.28
N TRP A 779 19.26 -28.39 -13.99
CA TRP A 779 19.39 -29.78 -13.53
C TRP A 779 18.32 -30.70 -14.11
N LYS A 780 17.06 -30.26 -14.12
CA LYS A 780 15.94 -31.04 -14.72
C LYS A 780 16.12 -31.29 -16.22
N LYS A 781 16.72 -30.34 -16.95
CA LYS A 781 17.03 -30.49 -18.38
C LYS A 781 18.17 -31.48 -18.58
N LEU A 782 19.16 -31.45 -17.68
CA LEU A 782 20.28 -32.38 -17.65
C LEU A 782 19.79 -33.83 -17.40
N GLU A 783 18.88 -34.00 -16.44
CA GLU A 783 18.21 -35.28 -16.14
C GLU A 783 17.42 -35.80 -17.34
N SER A 784 16.69 -34.92 -18.02
CA SER A 784 15.93 -35.26 -19.23
C SER A 784 16.84 -35.70 -20.39
N ALA A 785 18.06 -35.16 -20.46
CA ALA A 785 19.09 -35.56 -21.42
C ALA A 785 19.87 -36.82 -20.99
N GLY A 786 19.66 -37.31 -19.76
CA GLY A 786 20.34 -38.46 -19.18
C GLY A 786 21.84 -38.25 -18.93
N LEU A 787 22.26 -37.00 -18.74
CA LEU A 787 23.66 -36.62 -18.50
C LEU A 787 23.99 -36.43 -17.01
N ASP A 788 22.98 -36.49 -16.14
CA ASP A 788 23.05 -36.28 -14.70
C ASP A 788 23.60 -37.50 -13.93
N LYS A 789 23.35 -38.71 -14.42
CA LYS A 789 23.53 -39.96 -13.65
C LYS A 789 24.92 -40.13 -13.05
N LYS A 790 25.96 -39.77 -13.83
CA LYS A 790 27.36 -39.86 -13.40
C LYS A 790 27.74 -38.79 -12.38
N LEU A 791 27.04 -37.65 -12.37
CA LEU A 791 27.32 -36.52 -11.46
C LEU A 791 26.77 -36.73 -10.04
N ARG A 792 25.88 -37.72 -9.82
CA ARG A 792 25.34 -38.10 -8.50
C ARG A 792 24.74 -36.93 -7.70
N GLY A 793 24.09 -35.98 -8.36
CA GLY A 793 23.51 -34.81 -7.68
C GLY A 793 24.50 -33.68 -7.38
N ASN A 794 25.76 -33.78 -7.80
CA ASN A 794 26.76 -32.74 -7.53
C ASN A 794 26.66 -31.58 -8.55
N GLU A 795 25.83 -30.59 -8.19
CA GLU A 795 25.61 -29.38 -8.98
C GLU A 795 26.85 -28.48 -9.05
N TRP A 796 27.66 -28.43 -7.99
CA TRP A 796 28.88 -27.62 -7.98
C TRP A 796 29.89 -28.11 -9.01
N LEU A 797 30.18 -29.43 -8.99
CA LEU A 797 31.01 -30.10 -9.98
C LEU A 797 30.52 -29.80 -11.40
N CYS A 798 29.22 -29.98 -11.64
CA CYS A 798 28.64 -29.77 -12.96
C CYS A 798 28.78 -28.32 -13.43
N THR A 799 28.53 -27.35 -12.54
CA THR A 799 28.71 -25.91 -12.81
C THR A 799 30.18 -25.60 -13.12
N CYS A 800 31.10 -26.24 -12.41
CA CYS A 800 32.53 -26.06 -12.61
C CYS A 800 33.02 -26.67 -13.94
N ILE A 801 32.46 -27.80 -14.37
CA ILE A 801 32.68 -28.36 -15.72
C ILE A 801 32.18 -27.39 -16.78
N PHE A 802 30.98 -26.83 -16.61
CA PHE A 802 30.38 -25.89 -17.57
C PHE A 802 31.21 -24.63 -17.77
N ARG A 803 31.83 -24.07 -16.72
CA ARG A 803 32.60 -22.82 -16.82
C ARG A 803 34.04 -22.98 -17.30
N GLN A 804 34.60 -24.19 -17.27
CA GLN A 804 35.99 -24.44 -17.70
C GLN A 804 36.11 -24.54 -19.24
N GLN A 805 35.63 -23.52 -19.95
CA GLN A 805 35.70 -23.42 -21.41
C GLN A 805 35.60 -21.95 -21.89
N PRO A 806 36.08 -21.60 -23.09
CA PRO A 806 36.16 -20.20 -23.54
C PRO A 806 34.82 -19.48 -23.76
N ASN A 807 33.73 -20.22 -24.06
CA ASN A 807 32.44 -19.64 -24.47
C ASN A 807 31.44 -19.48 -23.32
N VAL A 808 31.85 -19.78 -22.08
CA VAL A 808 31.00 -19.68 -20.90
C VAL A 808 31.69 -18.78 -19.91
N PHE A 809 31.05 -17.64 -19.64
CA PHE A 809 31.53 -16.66 -18.68
C PHE A 809 30.86 -16.93 -17.33
N SER A 810 31.61 -16.73 -16.26
CA SER A 810 31.14 -16.95 -14.90
C SER A 810 31.24 -15.69 -14.08
N GLN A 811 30.19 -15.43 -13.30
CA GLN A 811 30.18 -14.43 -12.25
C GLN A 811 30.05 -15.15 -10.92
N GLN A 812 31.09 -15.01 -10.09
CA GLN A 812 31.05 -15.51 -8.72
C GLN A 812 30.14 -14.59 -7.90
N VAL A 813 29.28 -15.19 -7.09
CA VAL A 813 28.37 -14.49 -6.20
C VAL A 813 28.35 -15.18 -4.84
N ALA A 814 27.80 -14.53 -3.84
CA ALA A 814 27.65 -15.11 -2.51
C ALA A 814 27.00 -16.50 -2.58
N GLY A 815 27.71 -17.53 -2.13
CA GLY A 815 27.22 -18.91 -2.08
C GLY A 815 27.10 -19.65 -3.42
N GLY A 816 27.49 -19.08 -4.57
CA GLY A 816 27.34 -19.77 -5.85
C GLY A 816 28.01 -19.11 -7.05
N ILE A 817 27.79 -19.69 -8.23
CA ILE A 817 28.33 -19.21 -9.51
C ILE A 817 27.18 -19.12 -10.51
N ILE A 818 27.09 -18.00 -11.21
CA ILE A 818 26.13 -17.78 -12.29
C ILE A 818 26.90 -17.73 -13.60
N LEU A 819 26.38 -18.42 -14.61
CA LEU A 819 26.98 -18.55 -15.92
C LEU A 819 26.14 -17.86 -16.98
N CYS A 820 26.80 -17.33 -18.00
CA CYS A 820 26.18 -16.80 -19.20
C CYS A 820 27.09 -17.03 -20.42
N LYS A 821 26.50 -17.06 -21.61
CA LYS A 821 27.22 -17.21 -22.88
C LYS A 821 27.71 -15.87 -23.46
N ASP A 822 27.19 -14.75 -22.94
CA ASP A 822 27.64 -13.41 -23.31
C ASP A 822 28.12 -12.67 -22.07
N SER A 823 29.43 -12.37 -22.04
CA SER A 823 30.04 -11.60 -20.97
C SER A 823 29.44 -10.21 -20.78
N ASN A 824 28.91 -9.58 -21.84
CA ASN A 824 28.35 -8.24 -21.77
C ASN A 824 26.98 -8.21 -21.08
N GLU A 825 26.30 -9.36 -21.03
CA GLU A 825 24.99 -9.50 -20.41
C GLU A 825 25.04 -10.07 -18.99
N LEU A 826 26.22 -10.51 -18.53
CA LEU A 826 26.42 -11.11 -17.21
C LEU A 826 26.59 -10.02 -16.14
N ASN A 827 25.46 -9.45 -15.72
CA ASN A 827 25.40 -8.56 -14.56
C ASN A 827 24.05 -8.69 -13.83
N PHE A 828 24.07 -8.27 -12.57
CA PHE A 828 22.92 -8.31 -11.66
C PHE A 828 21.65 -7.66 -12.21
N GLY A 829 21.75 -6.48 -12.84
CA GLY A 829 20.59 -5.75 -13.34
C GLY A 829 19.85 -6.55 -14.42
N TYR A 830 20.58 -7.12 -15.38
CA TYR A 830 19.97 -7.93 -16.43
C TYR A 830 19.48 -9.29 -15.92
N ILE A 831 20.16 -9.92 -14.97
CA ILE A 831 19.68 -11.15 -14.34
C ILE A 831 18.36 -10.89 -13.60
N CYS A 832 18.29 -9.85 -12.76
CA CYS A 832 17.06 -9.47 -12.06
C CYS A 832 15.92 -9.16 -13.02
N LYS A 833 16.21 -8.43 -14.11
CA LYS A 833 15.23 -8.16 -15.16
C LYS A 833 14.71 -9.44 -15.80
N TRP A 834 15.59 -10.38 -16.15
CA TRP A 834 15.20 -11.66 -16.72
C TRP A 834 14.32 -12.50 -15.78
N ILE A 835 14.61 -12.51 -14.47
CA ILE A 835 13.76 -13.16 -13.46
C ILE A 835 12.38 -12.52 -13.45
N VAL A 836 12.29 -11.20 -13.38
CA VAL A 836 11.01 -10.48 -13.33
C VAL A 836 10.21 -10.60 -14.63
N ASP A 837 10.87 -10.59 -15.79
CA ASP A 837 10.22 -10.84 -17.08
C ASP A 837 9.60 -12.25 -17.13
N THR A 838 10.16 -13.20 -16.38
CA THR A 838 9.68 -14.60 -16.29
C THR A 838 8.58 -14.80 -15.25
N TYR A 839 8.74 -14.22 -14.05
CA TYR A 839 7.87 -14.48 -12.88
C TYR A 839 6.93 -13.33 -12.52
N GLY A 840 7.02 -12.19 -13.21
CA GLY A 840 6.31 -10.95 -12.89
C GLY A 840 6.99 -10.11 -11.82
N LYS A 841 6.50 -8.88 -11.63
CA LYS A 841 7.00 -7.97 -10.58
C LYS A 841 6.71 -8.52 -9.19
N MET A 842 7.62 -8.32 -8.26
CA MET A 842 7.51 -8.78 -6.87
C MET A 842 8.23 -7.85 -5.90
N THR A 843 8.14 -8.09 -4.58
CA THR A 843 8.88 -7.31 -3.58
C THR A 843 10.39 -7.52 -3.73
N VAL A 844 11.24 -6.59 -3.29
CA VAL A 844 12.72 -6.73 -3.40
C VAL A 844 13.21 -7.94 -2.61
N LYS A 845 12.56 -8.24 -1.48
CA LYS A 845 12.81 -9.44 -0.67
C LYS A 845 12.42 -10.71 -1.43
N ALA A 846 11.24 -10.74 -2.06
CA ALA A 846 10.80 -11.88 -2.87
C ALA A 846 11.70 -12.10 -4.09
N LEU A 847 12.14 -11.04 -4.76
CA LEU A 847 13.09 -11.13 -5.87
C LEU A 847 14.43 -11.71 -5.41
N THR A 848 14.92 -11.29 -4.24
CA THR A 848 16.15 -11.84 -3.66
C THR A 848 15.99 -13.34 -3.35
N VAL A 849 14.86 -13.74 -2.76
CA VAL A 849 14.56 -15.16 -2.50
C VAL A 849 14.51 -15.94 -3.80
N GLN A 850 13.79 -15.45 -4.82
CA GLN A 850 13.70 -16.09 -6.12
C GLN A 850 15.05 -16.19 -6.82
N PHE A 851 15.86 -15.13 -6.78
CA PHE A 851 17.22 -15.15 -7.32
C PHE A 851 18.04 -16.26 -6.66
N ASN A 852 18.02 -16.31 -5.33
CA ASN A 852 18.76 -17.31 -4.56
C ASN A 852 18.23 -18.73 -4.77
N GLU A 853 16.92 -18.92 -4.94
CA GLU A 853 16.31 -20.20 -5.26
C GLU A 853 16.70 -20.69 -6.67
N ILE A 854 16.67 -19.81 -7.69
CA ILE A 854 16.98 -20.19 -9.09
C ILE A 854 18.42 -20.65 -9.24
N PHE A 855 19.36 -20.00 -8.55
CA PHE A 855 20.79 -20.25 -8.71
C PHE A 855 21.44 -20.96 -7.50
N ALA A 856 20.68 -21.33 -6.48
CA ALA A 856 21.20 -21.85 -5.21
C ALA A 856 22.28 -20.93 -4.59
N THR A 857 22.04 -19.62 -4.57
CA THR A 857 22.96 -18.59 -4.05
C THR A 857 22.52 -18.05 -2.68
N ARG A 858 23.32 -17.16 -2.08
CA ARG A 858 23.08 -16.54 -0.77
C ARG A 858 23.28 -15.03 -0.79
N ILE A 859 22.80 -14.38 -1.83
CA ILE A 859 22.95 -12.93 -1.98
C ILE A 859 22.03 -12.21 -0.99
N PRO A 860 22.55 -11.22 -0.24
CA PRO A 860 21.74 -10.42 0.68
C PRO A 860 20.82 -9.46 -0.07
N VAL A 861 19.70 -9.09 0.57
CA VAL A 861 18.68 -8.19 -0.01
C VAL A 861 19.27 -6.83 -0.37
N GLY A 862 20.12 -6.27 0.49
CA GLY A 862 20.80 -5.00 0.26
C GLY A 862 21.57 -4.95 -1.06
N LYS A 863 22.26 -6.04 -1.41
CA LYS A 863 23.03 -6.13 -2.67
C LYS A 863 22.12 -6.15 -3.89
N ILE A 864 20.95 -6.81 -3.83
CA ILE A 864 19.95 -6.74 -4.90
C ILE A 864 19.37 -5.33 -5.00
N ALA A 865 18.97 -4.75 -3.86
CA ALA A 865 18.40 -3.40 -3.78
C ALA A 865 19.34 -2.34 -4.39
N GLU A 866 20.61 -2.42 -4.01
CA GLU A 866 21.71 -1.59 -4.51
C GLU A 866 21.80 -1.64 -6.05
N LYS A 867 21.87 -2.85 -6.62
CA LYS A 867 22.00 -3.01 -8.07
C LYS A 867 20.75 -2.54 -8.81
N LEU A 868 19.55 -2.85 -8.32
CA LEU A 868 18.31 -2.38 -8.93
C LEU A 868 18.26 -0.85 -9.01
N LYS A 869 18.71 -0.16 -7.97
CA LYS A 869 18.73 1.29 -7.93
C LYS A 869 19.77 1.88 -8.88
N ASN A 870 21.01 1.37 -8.83
CA ASN A 870 22.10 1.79 -9.71
C ASN A 870 21.73 1.68 -11.20
N PHE A 871 20.97 0.65 -11.60
CA PHE A 871 20.51 0.47 -12.97
C PHE A 871 19.20 1.21 -13.31
N GLY A 872 18.60 1.94 -12.36
CA GLY A 872 17.31 2.60 -12.56
C GLY A 872 16.15 1.63 -12.79
N LEU A 873 16.26 0.41 -12.24
CA LEU A 873 15.35 -0.70 -12.47
C LEU A 873 14.36 -0.94 -11.33
N TRP A 874 14.41 -0.16 -10.24
CA TRP A 874 13.55 -0.37 -9.06
C TRP A 874 12.06 -0.41 -9.42
N ASP A 875 11.50 0.70 -9.88
CA ASP A 875 10.06 0.79 -10.23
C ASP A 875 9.68 -0.12 -11.41
N ALA A 876 10.66 -0.45 -12.25
CA ALA A 876 10.47 -1.35 -13.38
C ALA A 876 10.31 -2.80 -12.92
N LEU A 877 11.03 -3.24 -11.88
CA LEU A 877 11.16 -4.65 -11.53
C LEU A 877 10.45 -5.04 -10.22
N VAL A 878 10.37 -4.14 -9.24
CA VAL A 878 9.79 -4.46 -7.93
C VAL A 878 8.48 -3.73 -7.63
N THR A 879 7.69 -4.29 -6.71
CA THR A 879 6.39 -3.74 -6.28
C THR A 879 6.49 -2.80 -5.09
N ASP A 880 7.54 -2.94 -4.27
CA ASP A 880 7.77 -2.07 -3.12
C ASP A 880 8.17 -0.69 -3.59
N SER A 881 7.66 0.35 -2.94
CA SER A 881 8.25 1.68 -3.14
C SER A 881 9.64 1.71 -2.50
N PHE A 882 10.58 2.42 -3.12
CA PHE A 882 11.92 2.56 -2.56
C PHE A 882 11.88 3.23 -1.17
N ASP A 883 10.97 4.18 -0.94
CA ASP A 883 10.81 4.80 0.37
C ASP A 883 10.40 3.81 1.45
N GLU A 884 9.48 2.89 1.14
CA GLU A 884 9.06 1.84 2.07
C GLU A 884 10.21 0.87 2.39
N TYR A 885 11.10 0.60 1.43
CA TYR A 885 12.33 -0.16 1.71
C TYR A 885 13.22 0.58 2.72
N ILE A 886 13.45 1.88 2.53
CA ILE A 886 14.28 2.71 3.42
C ILE A 886 13.67 2.81 4.82
N ASP A 887 12.36 3.05 4.91
CA ASP A 887 11.67 3.16 6.20
C ASP A 887 11.77 1.85 7.00
N ASN A 888 11.62 0.70 6.32
CA ASN A 888 11.83 -0.60 6.96
C ASN A 888 13.27 -0.81 7.40
N LEU A 889 14.24 -0.33 6.62
CA LEU A 889 15.65 -0.48 6.94
C LEU A 889 16.03 0.35 8.18
N LEU A 890 15.55 1.60 8.26
CA LEU A 890 15.70 2.45 9.45
C LEU A 890 15.18 1.79 10.73
N LEU A 891 14.04 1.10 10.66
CA LEU A 891 13.47 0.40 11.82
C LEU A 891 14.32 -0.78 12.29
N THR A 892 15.13 -1.35 11.40
CA THR A 892 16.01 -2.50 11.71
C THR A 892 17.44 -2.09 12.07
N THR A 893 17.87 -0.89 11.70
CA THR A 893 19.19 -0.36 12.05
C THR A 893 19.20 0.06 13.52
N ASP A 894 19.90 -0.70 14.36
CA ASP A 894 19.96 -0.51 15.81
C ASP A 894 20.88 0.68 16.19
N THR A 895 20.53 1.88 15.72
CA THR A 895 21.21 3.13 16.09
C THR A 895 20.24 4.06 16.82
N ASN A 896 20.75 4.82 17.78
CA ASN A 896 19.97 5.81 18.56
C ASN A 896 19.57 7.02 17.68
N MET A 897 18.76 6.81 16.64
CA MET A 897 18.32 7.86 15.70
C MET A 897 17.32 8.85 16.29
N GLY A 898 16.76 8.54 17.47
CA GLY A 898 15.78 9.37 18.18
C GLY A 898 16.35 10.59 18.91
N VAL A 899 17.68 10.73 18.96
CA VAL A 899 18.37 11.89 19.53
C VAL A 899 19.07 12.66 18.41
N ASP A 900 18.89 13.99 18.37
CA ASP A 900 19.59 14.86 17.42
C ASP A 900 21.05 15.06 17.86
N ASP A 901 21.83 13.97 17.82
CA ASP A 901 23.23 13.93 18.26
C ASP A 901 24.17 14.78 17.40
N LEU A 902 23.73 15.17 16.19
CA LEU A 902 24.44 16.13 15.33
C LEU A 902 24.53 17.54 15.96
N LEU A 903 23.82 17.81 17.06
CA LEU A 903 23.87 19.03 17.87
C LEU A 903 24.58 18.89 19.22
N GLN A 904 25.13 17.72 19.58
CA GLN A 904 26.03 17.65 20.73
C GLN A 904 27.36 18.29 20.35
N GLU A 905 27.36 19.62 20.19
CA GLU A 905 28.57 20.42 20.24
C GLU A 905 29.19 20.20 21.62
N GLU A 906 30.14 19.28 21.69
CA GLU A 906 31.24 19.44 22.63
C GLU A 906 31.94 20.75 22.24
N PHE A 907 31.58 21.83 22.93
CA PHE A 907 32.45 22.99 23.07
C PHE A 907 33.76 22.50 23.74
N PHE A 908 34.76 22.17 22.92
CA PHE A 908 36.16 22.14 23.31
C PHE A 908 37.01 22.93 22.34
#